data_AF-A0A8T2DHB8-F1
#
_entry.id   AF-A0A8T2DHB8-F1
#
_cell.length_a   1.000
_cell.length_b   1.000
_cell.length_c   1.000
_cell.angle_alpha   90.00
_cell.angle_beta   90.00
_cell.angle_gamma   90.00
#
_symmetry.space_group_name_H-M   'P 1'
#
loop_
_entity.id
_entity.type
_entity.pdbx_description
1 polymer ?
#
loop_
_entity_poly.entity_id
_entity_poly.type
_entity_poly.pdbx_seq_one_letter_code
_entity_poly.pdbx_strand_id
1 'polypeptide(L)'
;MHGRKREEAPNPEETAAKALEIRSLQSQFMSNHHQKIYTKEAIQLSAKLLITNPEFYTAWNYRKLAFESRLDEDSDPSVVNSIIDEELGVVLNALERNVKSYGAWYHRKWVLSKKGHYYPSLENELQLLNDYQKQAHQKQDDEKQDAPSRNFHAWNYRRFVVELTKTSKEDELQYTTDMISDISFTIYSAWHYRSVLVSSLVAKKADGFMPKETIRRELDYVHSAIFTLEEKQSGWFYYLWLLDQTVKMEIPLRFSSWPSDGSIIILSGPDCFNASSSTTKLTTFCAESGSFPLILYFDQAVSGVSSSTVTIDSELKELVWEPVSDKKNSQVDSCVWVARLKCDSREPCFSRKGRKVKVSLGGIVSSMGCNLTAPYEFVFTLRIHDTLEGESSQQESIVSWTDGLDNWDDDALSNDLHSLIAFKADTGFEWRKKAIKIEIEHFRTLPDSKIGKLILARLLMAEETMIANGVHYKEILQLYNDLMALDSWHAQYYKDEHSVALIHKVTSRTESMSRHLFRYRSMNNIVCLRLNNLTLSRIAAVEKLLFVQMLDLSHNEFHSAEGLEAMQLLCCLNLSHNRIRSFSALNSLRHLKQLRVLDVSHNHICGELPVDTTRYLCSSPLSNSDETGREVPNKYQDAYLVLRDLMKLKQLDIRGNDLIFAGEEFSSFVRHVVPKLVWLDGHKHTS
;
A
#
# COMPACT_ATOMS: atom_id res chain seq x y z
N MET A 1 -27.95 17.14 11.97
CA MET A 1 -26.52 17.41 11.79
C MET A 1 -26.20 17.80 10.35
N HIS A 2 -26.63 17.02 9.34
CA HIS A 2 -26.34 17.33 7.93
C HIS A 2 -27.49 18.04 7.22
N GLY A 3 -27.18 18.85 6.19
CA GLY A 3 -28.14 19.41 5.23
C GLY A 3 -29.17 20.41 5.79
N ARG A 4 -29.12 20.73 7.09
CA ARG A 4 -30.01 21.73 7.69
C ARG A 4 -29.51 23.11 7.33
N LYS A 5 -30.23 23.79 6.44
CA LYS A 5 -30.02 25.23 6.20
C LYS A 5 -30.18 25.95 7.53
N ARG A 6 -29.33 26.94 7.76
CA ARG A 6 -29.42 27.77 8.96
C ARG A 6 -30.62 28.70 8.79
N GLU A 7 -31.74 28.31 9.36
CA GLU A 7 -32.99 29.08 9.40
C GLU A 7 -33.16 29.75 10.77
N GLU A 8 -34.14 30.66 10.88
CA GLU A 8 -34.52 31.26 12.16
C GLU A 8 -34.89 30.16 13.17
N ALA A 9 -34.56 30.40 14.45
CA ALA A 9 -34.77 29.40 15.49
C ALA A 9 -36.27 29.05 15.56
N PRO A 10 -36.63 27.75 15.54
CA PRO A 10 -38.02 27.33 15.64
C PRO A 10 -38.64 27.82 16.96
N ASN A 11 -39.95 28.00 16.98
CA ASN A 11 -40.70 28.43 18.16
C ASN A 11 -40.25 27.60 19.40
N PRO A 12 -39.69 28.26 20.43
CA PRO A 12 -39.19 27.58 21.62
C PRO A 12 -40.25 26.72 22.32
N GLU A 13 -41.52 27.16 22.33
CA GLU A 13 -42.61 26.44 23.00
C GLU A 13 -42.96 25.14 22.28
N GLU A 14 -43.07 25.16 20.95
CA GLU A 14 -43.30 23.95 20.15
C GLU A 14 -42.15 22.95 20.25
N THR A 15 -40.92 23.46 20.30
CA THR A 15 -39.71 22.64 20.44
C THR A 15 -39.67 21.97 21.83
N ALA A 16 -40.03 22.71 22.88
CA ALA A 16 -40.14 22.19 24.24
C ALA A 16 -41.24 21.13 24.36
N ALA A 17 -42.42 21.35 23.76
CA ALA A 17 -43.52 20.40 23.76
C ALA A 17 -43.13 19.07 23.07
N LYS A 18 -42.51 19.13 21.88
CA LYS A 18 -42.00 17.94 21.18
C LYS A 18 -40.93 17.21 21.98
N ALA A 19 -40.02 17.93 22.63
CA ALA A 19 -39.00 17.33 23.49
C ALA A 19 -39.62 16.63 24.72
N LEU A 20 -40.66 17.20 25.32
CA LEU A 20 -41.39 16.60 26.43
C LEU A 20 -42.10 15.31 26.02
N GLU A 21 -42.75 15.28 24.85
CA GLU A 21 -43.40 14.06 24.34
C GLU A 21 -42.37 12.93 24.14
N ILE A 22 -41.24 13.23 23.49
CA ILE A 22 -40.17 12.23 23.26
C ILE A 22 -39.59 11.73 24.59
N ARG A 23 -39.35 12.61 25.58
CA ARG A 23 -38.85 12.21 26.91
C ARG A 23 -39.84 11.34 27.66
N SER A 24 -41.15 11.63 27.55
CA SER A 24 -42.20 10.81 28.14
C SER A 24 -42.20 9.41 27.52
N LEU A 25 -42.16 9.32 26.18
CA LEU A 25 -42.05 8.05 25.46
C LEU A 25 -40.81 7.26 25.85
N GLN A 26 -39.65 7.93 25.94
CA GLN A 26 -38.39 7.30 26.37
C GLN A 26 -38.49 6.77 27.81
N SER A 27 -39.09 7.52 28.72
CA SER A 27 -39.22 7.11 30.13
C SER A 27 -40.11 5.88 30.27
N GLN A 28 -41.25 5.85 29.59
CA GLN A 28 -42.15 4.69 29.55
C GLN A 28 -41.47 3.48 28.90
N PHE A 29 -40.77 3.68 27.78
CA PHE A 29 -39.96 2.65 27.13
C PHE A 29 -38.91 2.05 28.08
N MET A 30 -38.14 2.89 28.77
CA MET A 30 -37.09 2.43 29.68
C MET A 30 -37.66 1.64 30.86
N SER A 31 -38.83 2.01 31.37
CA SER A 31 -39.54 1.23 32.39
C SER A 31 -39.89 -0.18 31.89
N ASN A 32 -40.51 -0.28 30.71
CA ASN A 32 -40.85 -1.56 30.09
C ASN A 32 -39.60 -2.43 29.83
N HIS A 33 -38.53 -1.81 29.33
CA HIS A 33 -37.25 -2.47 29.08
C HIS A 33 -36.63 -3.04 30.36
N HIS A 34 -36.53 -2.25 31.45
CA HIS A 34 -35.95 -2.72 32.71
C HIS A 34 -36.76 -3.84 33.35
N GLN A 35 -38.09 -3.81 33.20
CA GLN A 35 -39.00 -4.82 33.73
C GLN A 35 -39.19 -6.02 32.79
N LYS A 36 -38.55 -6.02 31.60
CA LYS A 36 -38.69 -7.06 30.56
C LYS A 36 -40.13 -7.33 30.16
N ILE A 37 -40.94 -6.27 30.06
CA ILE A 37 -42.36 -6.35 29.67
C ILE A 37 -42.41 -6.35 28.13
N TYR A 38 -43.02 -7.37 27.51
CA TYR A 38 -43.12 -7.51 26.06
C TYR A 38 -44.57 -7.55 25.54
N THR A 39 -45.49 -6.86 26.20
CA THR A 39 -46.89 -6.80 25.74
C THR A 39 -47.02 -6.05 24.41
N LYS A 40 -48.15 -6.23 23.72
CA LYS A 40 -48.44 -5.56 22.45
C LYS A 40 -48.32 -4.03 22.58
N GLU A 41 -48.78 -3.46 23.69
CA GLU A 41 -48.71 -2.02 23.99
C GLU A 41 -47.26 -1.57 24.17
N ALA A 42 -46.44 -2.34 24.89
CA ALA A 42 -45.03 -2.04 25.10
C ALA A 42 -44.24 -2.09 23.78
N ILE A 43 -44.54 -3.05 22.91
CA ILE A 43 -43.94 -3.17 21.58
C ILE A 43 -44.39 -2.02 20.67
N GLN A 44 -45.67 -1.64 20.67
CA GLN A 44 -46.16 -0.48 19.92
C GLN A 44 -45.54 0.84 20.37
N LEU A 45 -45.35 1.01 21.69
CA LEU A 45 -44.66 2.18 22.24
C LEU A 45 -43.22 2.27 21.75
N SER A 46 -42.50 1.14 21.72
CA SER A 46 -41.14 1.10 21.15
C SER A 46 -41.11 1.41 19.65
N ALA A 47 -42.13 0.98 18.89
CA ALA A 47 -42.27 1.32 17.47
C ALA A 47 -42.46 2.84 17.28
N LYS A 48 -43.37 3.47 18.05
CA LYS A 48 -43.57 4.93 18.00
C LYS A 48 -42.28 5.69 18.31
N LEU A 49 -41.50 5.23 19.29
CA LEU A 49 -40.20 5.81 19.62
C LEU A 49 -39.22 5.71 18.45
N LEU A 50 -39.11 4.55 17.81
CA LEU A 50 -38.17 4.31 16.70
C LEU A 50 -38.56 5.02 15.41
N ILE A 51 -39.86 5.13 15.10
CA ILE A 51 -40.35 5.92 13.95
C ILE A 51 -40.00 7.40 14.17
N THR A 52 -40.04 7.87 15.42
CA THR A 52 -39.67 9.26 15.75
C THR A 52 -38.15 9.47 15.74
N ASN A 53 -37.39 8.52 16.30
CA ASN A 53 -35.94 8.54 16.38
C ASN A 53 -35.34 7.16 16.05
N PRO A 54 -35.06 6.89 14.77
CA PRO A 54 -34.46 5.62 14.33
C PRO A 54 -33.07 5.33 14.91
N GLU A 55 -32.38 6.35 15.45
CA GLU A 55 -31.03 6.21 16.03
C GLU A 55 -31.04 5.79 17.51
N PHE A 56 -32.21 5.46 18.06
CA PHE A 56 -32.30 4.98 19.44
C PHE A 56 -32.00 3.46 19.54
N TYR A 57 -30.72 3.11 19.49
CA TYR A 57 -30.22 1.72 19.42
C TYR A 57 -30.75 0.79 20.51
N THR A 58 -30.97 1.29 21.73
CA THR A 58 -31.53 0.50 22.84
C THR A 58 -32.93 -0.03 22.52
N ALA A 59 -33.77 0.75 21.82
CA ALA A 59 -35.10 0.27 21.41
C ALA A 59 -35.02 -0.81 20.35
N TRP A 60 -34.09 -0.72 19.38
CA TRP A 60 -33.86 -1.82 18.43
C TRP A 60 -33.46 -3.11 19.15
N ASN A 61 -32.54 -3.02 20.12
CA ASN A 61 -32.14 -4.20 20.89
C ASN A 61 -33.27 -4.78 21.74
N TYR A 62 -34.08 -3.92 22.39
CA TYR A 62 -35.28 -4.34 23.09
C TYR A 62 -36.26 -5.08 22.16
N ARG A 63 -36.46 -4.58 20.92
CA ARG A 63 -37.33 -5.25 19.95
C ARG A 63 -36.83 -6.63 19.53
N LYS A 64 -35.51 -6.83 19.44
CA LYS A 64 -34.94 -8.17 19.19
C LYS A 64 -35.32 -9.15 20.32
N LEU A 65 -35.20 -8.72 21.57
CA LEU A 65 -35.64 -9.51 22.72
C LEU A 65 -37.15 -9.77 22.70
N ALA A 66 -37.95 -8.77 22.34
CA ALA A 66 -39.40 -8.89 22.20
C ALA A 66 -39.83 -9.76 21.01
N PHE A 67 -39.00 -9.86 19.96
CA PHE A 67 -39.20 -10.75 18.83
C PHE A 67 -38.92 -12.19 19.25
N GLU A 68 -37.79 -12.43 19.92
CA GLU A 68 -37.42 -13.76 20.43
C GLU A 68 -38.42 -14.26 21.50
N SER A 69 -38.95 -13.38 22.36
CA SER A 69 -39.94 -13.78 23.38
C SER A 69 -41.33 -14.11 22.83
N ARG A 70 -41.63 -13.71 21.58
CA ARG A 70 -42.89 -14.02 20.90
C ARG A 70 -42.81 -15.28 20.03
N LEU A 71 -41.64 -15.92 19.97
CA LEU A 71 -41.37 -17.05 19.09
C LEU A 71 -40.83 -18.23 19.88
N ASP A 72 -41.58 -19.33 19.91
CA ASP A 72 -41.12 -20.63 20.41
C ASP A 72 -40.58 -21.52 19.27
N GLU A 73 -39.80 -22.56 19.59
CA GLU A 73 -39.24 -23.50 18.59
C GLU A 73 -40.32 -24.20 17.74
N ASP A 74 -41.51 -24.41 18.31
CA ASP A 74 -42.67 -25.06 17.67
C ASP A 74 -43.70 -24.08 17.07
N SER A 75 -43.34 -22.80 16.90
CA SER A 75 -44.26 -21.80 16.37
C SER A 75 -44.71 -22.12 14.94
N ASP A 76 -46.02 -22.02 14.67
CA ASP A 76 -46.58 -22.18 13.32
C ASP A 76 -45.95 -21.14 12.37
N PRO A 77 -45.43 -21.55 11.19
CA PRO A 77 -44.93 -20.65 10.15
C PRO A 77 -45.83 -19.45 9.84
N SER A 78 -47.16 -19.59 9.93
CA SER A 78 -48.10 -18.47 9.69
C SER A 78 -47.94 -17.33 10.71
N VAL A 79 -47.73 -17.68 11.99
CA VAL A 79 -47.52 -16.73 13.10
C VAL A 79 -46.15 -16.07 12.98
N VAL A 80 -45.12 -16.86 12.64
CA VAL A 80 -43.76 -16.35 12.40
C VAL A 80 -43.77 -15.28 11.31
N ASN A 81 -44.48 -15.53 10.21
CA ASN A 81 -44.60 -14.59 9.09
C ASN A 81 -45.27 -13.28 9.51
N SER A 82 -46.39 -13.35 10.23
CA SER A 82 -47.08 -12.16 10.72
C SER A 82 -46.19 -11.31 11.62
N ILE A 83 -45.37 -11.93 12.49
CA ILE A 83 -44.45 -11.19 13.37
C ILE A 83 -43.32 -10.55 12.55
N ILE A 84 -42.79 -11.25 11.55
CA ILE A 84 -41.79 -10.70 10.64
C ILE A 84 -42.36 -9.49 9.89
N ASP A 85 -43.56 -9.59 9.32
CA ASP A 85 -44.22 -8.49 8.61
C ASP A 85 -44.39 -7.25 9.50
N GLU A 86 -44.83 -7.44 10.75
CA GLU A 86 -44.93 -6.36 11.73
C GLU A 86 -43.57 -5.68 11.98
N GLU A 87 -42.50 -6.46 12.18
CA GLU A 87 -41.16 -5.89 12.39
C GLU A 87 -40.62 -5.17 11.15
N LEU A 88 -40.79 -5.76 9.96
CA LEU A 88 -40.38 -5.15 8.70
C LEU A 88 -41.15 -3.87 8.43
N GLY A 89 -42.43 -3.79 8.81
CA GLY A 89 -43.24 -2.57 8.76
C GLY A 89 -42.69 -1.46 9.68
N VAL A 90 -42.27 -1.79 10.91
CA VAL A 90 -41.63 -0.80 11.80
C VAL A 90 -40.31 -0.29 11.20
N VAL A 91 -39.51 -1.18 10.61
CA VAL A 91 -38.28 -0.80 9.92
C VAL A 91 -38.57 0.14 8.74
N LEU A 92 -39.56 -0.17 7.90
CA LEU A 92 -39.91 0.68 6.75
C LEU A 92 -40.28 2.10 7.20
N ASN A 93 -41.15 2.23 8.20
CA ASN A 93 -41.53 3.54 8.77
C ASN A 93 -40.32 4.28 9.35
N ALA A 94 -39.37 3.57 9.97
CA ALA A 94 -38.13 4.17 10.49
C ALA A 94 -37.20 4.63 9.35
N LEU A 95 -37.12 3.88 8.25
CA LEU A 95 -36.32 4.22 7.07
C LEU A 95 -36.93 5.39 6.29
N GLU A 96 -38.25 5.54 6.24
CA GLU A 96 -38.90 6.74 5.71
C GLU A 96 -38.45 8.00 6.46
N ARG A 97 -38.25 7.88 7.79
CA ARG A 97 -37.73 8.98 8.61
C ARG A 97 -36.24 9.22 8.39
N ASN A 98 -35.44 8.17 8.33
CA ASN A 98 -34.01 8.24 8.08
C ASN A 98 -33.53 7.02 7.28
N VAL A 99 -33.40 7.20 5.96
CA VAL A 99 -32.96 6.15 5.04
C VAL A 99 -31.52 5.67 5.29
N LYS A 100 -30.74 6.40 6.11
CA LYS A 100 -29.37 6.07 6.52
C LYS A 100 -29.28 5.51 7.94
N SER A 101 -30.39 5.09 8.53
CA SER A 101 -30.38 4.59 9.90
C SER A 101 -29.71 3.22 9.97
N TYR A 102 -28.54 3.16 10.62
CA TYR A 102 -27.83 1.90 10.86
C TYR A 102 -28.68 0.92 11.67
N GLY A 103 -29.36 1.42 12.70
CA GLY A 103 -30.23 0.61 13.56
C GLY A 103 -31.34 -0.08 12.76
N ALA A 104 -32.03 0.67 11.90
CA ALA A 104 -33.13 0.14 11.09
C ALA A 104 -32.65 -0.92 10.07
N TRP A 105 -31.61 -0.62 9.29
CA TRP A 105 -31.04 -1.57 8.31
C TRP A 105 -30.50 -2.84 8.98
N TYR A 106 -29.81 -2.70 10.11
CA TYR A 106 -29.29 -3.84 10.86
C TYR A 106 -30.43 -4.68 11.44
N HIS A 107 -31.48 -4.06 11.98
CA HIS A 107 -32.65 -4.78 12.51
C HIS A 107 -33.35 -5.59 11.40
N ARG A 108 -33.55 -4.99 10.21
CA ARG A 108 -34.09 -5.70 9.04
C ARG A 108 -33.29 -6.96 8.71
N LYS A 109 -31.97 -6.80 8.60
CA LYS A 109 -31.03 -7.91 8.34
C LYS A 109 -31.11 -8.99 9.43
N TRP A 110 -31.18 -8.60 10.69
CA TRP A 110 -31.25 -9.52 11.82
C TRP A 110 -32.57 -10.31 11.87
N VAL A 111 -33.71 -9.67 11.59
CA VAL A 111 -35.02 -10.35 11.55
C VAL A 111 -35.00 -11.44 10.47
N LEU A 112 -34.52 -11.10 9.27
CA LEU A 112 -34.44 -12.06 8.16
C LEU A 112 -33.39 -13.15 8.40
N SER A 113 -32.27 -12.87 9.06
CA SER A 113 -31.25 -13.91 9.31
C SER A 113 -31.70 -14.95 10.34
N LYS A 114 -32.62 -14.61 11.25
CA LYS A 114 -33.08 -15.51 12.31
C LYS A 114 -34.11 -16.53 11.85
N LYS A 115 -35.13 -16.09 11.10
CA LYS A 115 -36.27 -16.94 10.70
C LYS A 115 -36.67 -16.75 9.22
N GLY A 116 -35.86 -16.07 8.41
CA GLY A 116 -36.17 -15.77 7.00
C GLY A 116 -36.35 -16.98 6.10
N HIS A 117 -35.86 -18.17 6.48
CA HIS A 117 -36.14 -19.41 5.75
C HIS A 117 -37.61 -19.82 5.75
N TYR A 118 -38.40 -19.35 6.71
CA TYR A 118 -39.86 -19.58 6.77
C TYR A 118 -40.67 -18.49 6.05
N TYR A 119 -40.01 -17.41 5.62
CA TYR A 119 -40.66 -16.21 5.10
C TYR A 119 -40.87 -16.30 3.57
N PRO A 120 -42.12 -16.53 3.09
CA PRO A 120 -42.39 -16.78 1.67
C PRO A 120 -42.12 -15.56 0.78
N SER A 121 -42.13 -14.37 1.37
CA SER A 121 -41.92 -13.09 0.68
C SER A 121 -40.45 -12.67 0.62
N LEU A 122 -39.51 -13.57 0.89
CA LEU A 122 -38.09 -13.25 0.77
C LEU A 122 -37.72 -12.79 -0.66
N GLU A 123 -38.35 -13.35 -1.69
CA GLU A 123 -38.18 -12.91 -3.09
C GLU A 123 -38.67 -11.46 -3.31
N ASN A 124 -39.68 -11.03 -2.55
CA ASN A 124 -40.19 -9.66 -2.61
C ASN A 124 -39.19 -8.64 -2.06
N GLU A 125 -38.25 -9.03 -1.18
CA GLU A 125 -37.22 -8.11 -0.67
C GLU A 125 -36.30 -7.58 -1.78
N LEU A 126 -35.93 -8.44 -2.73
CA LEU A 126 -35.14 -8.02 -3.89
C LEU A 126 -35.95 -7.09 -4.79
N GLN A 127 -37.25 -7.36 -4.97
CA GLN A 127 -38.12 -6.48 -5.75
C GLN A 127 -38.28 -5.11 -5.08
N LEU A 128 -38.49 -5.06 -3.77
CA LEU A 128 -38.55 -3.81 -3.01
C LEU A 128 -37.25 -3.00 -3.14
N LEU A 129 -36.09 -3.66 -3.11
CA LEU A 129 -34.80 -3.01 -3.34
C LEU A 129 -34.64 -2.53 -4.78
N ASN A 130 -35.07 -3.32 -5.76
CA ASN A 130 -35.07 -2.91 -7.17
C ASN A 130 -35.87 -1.62 -7.34
N ASP A 131 -37.09 -1.59 -6.81
CA ASP A 131 -37.98 -0.44 -6.88
C ASP A 131 -37.35 0.76 -6.16
N TYR A 132 -36.89 0.59 -4.92
CA TYR A 132 -36.26 1.66 -4.14
C TYR A 132 -35.04 2.25 -4.86
N GLN A 133 -34.12 1.43 -5.34
CA GLN A 133 -32.87 1.91 -5.95
C GLN A 133 -33.11 2.52 -7.35
N LYS A 134 -34.11 2.05 -8.11
CA LYS A 134 -34.48 2.59 -9.45
C LYS A 134 -35.38 3.83 -9.37
N GLN A 135 -35.98 4.17 -8.22
CA GLN A 135 -36.83 5.36 -8.01
C GLN A 135 -36.12 6.72 -8.23
N ALA A 136 -34.83 6.75 -8.57
CA ALA A 136 -34.04 7.98 -8.70
C ALA A 136 -34.50 8.95 -9.82
N HIS A 137 -35.40 8.54 -10.72
CA HIS A 137 -35.77 9.31 -11.92
C HIS A 137 -36.91 10.34 -11.78
N GLN A 138 -37.61 10.43 -10.65
CA GLN A 138 -38.83 11.27 -10.56
C GLN A 138 -38.66 12.66 -9.94
N LYS A 139 -37.46 13.08 -9.50
CA LYS A 139 -37.24 14.44 -8.98
C LYS A 139 -36.08 15.09 -9.72
N GLN A 140 -36.42 15.83 -10.77
CA GLN A 140 -35.50 16.44 -11.72
C GLN A 140 -34.72 17.64 -11.14
N ASP A 141 -35.07 18.14 -9.94
CA ASP A 141 -34.66 19.47 -9.51
C ASP A 141 -33.79 19.56 -8.25
N ASP A 142 -33.28 18.46 -7.70
CA ASP A 142 -32.37 18.59 -6.55
C ASP A 142 -31.18 17.65 -6.66
N GLU A 143 -30.00 18.26 -6.69
CA GLU A 143 -28.66 17.75 -6.36
C GLU A 143 -28.60 17.25 -4.90
N LYS A 144 -29.64 16.53 -4.43
CA LYS A 144 -29.72 15.97 -3.09
C LYS A 144 -28.80 14.75 -3.03
N GLN A 145 -27.78 14.90 -2.19
CA GLN A 145 -26.75 13.95 -1.78
C GLN A 145 -27.24 12.51 -1.45
N ASP A 146 -28.54 12.28 -1.36
CA ASP A 146 -29.16 11.10 -0.75
C ASP A 146 -30.10 10.34 -1.72
N ALA A 147 -29.77 10.33 -3.01
CA ALA A 147 -30.50 9.52 -4.00
C ALA A 147 -30.51 8.02 -3.59
N PRO A 148 -31.65 7.31 -3.68
CA PRO A 148 -31.75 5.89 -3.33
C PRO A 148 -30.72 5.01 -4.02
N SER A 149 -30.42 5.30 -5.29
CA SER A 149 -29.40 4.61 -6.09
C SER A 149 -27.97 4.72 -5.53
N ARG A 150 -27.71 5.71 -4.67
CA ARG A 150 -26.41 5.95 -4.02
C ARG A 150 -26.39 5.53 -2.54
N ASN A 151 -27.50 5.05 -1.98
CA ASN A 151 -27.57 4.66 -0.58
C ASN A 151 -26.74 3.39 -0.32
N PHE A 152 -25.56 3.54 0.28
CA PHE A 152 -24.66 2.41 0.54
C PHE A 152 -25.25 1.37 1.51
N HIS A 153 -26.17 1.76 2.40
CA HIS A 153 -26.86 0.81 3.27
C HIS A 153 -27.77 -0.12 2.48
N ALA A 154 -28.50 0.42 1.50
CA ALA A 154 -29.35 -0.36 0.62
C ALA A 154 -28.51 -1.34 -0.24
N TRP A 155 -27.37 -0.89 -0.77
CA TRP A 155 -26.43 -1.77 -1.49
C TRP A 155 -25.83 -2.87 -0.60
N ASN A 156 -25.46 -2.54 0.64
CA ASN A 156 -25.02 -3.52 1.63
C ASN A 156 -26.11 -4.54 1.97
N TYR A 157 -27.34 -4.07 2.14
CA TYR A 157 -28.48 -4.92 2.42
C TYR A 157 -28.83 -5.81 1.22
N ARG A 158 -28.77 -5.28 -0.01
CA ARG A 158 -28.94 -6.06 -1.25
C ARG A 158 -27.98 -7.25 -1.30
N ARG A 159 -26.69 -7.01 -1.04
CA ARG A 159 -25.69 -8.10 -0.99
C ARG A 159 -26.05 -9.21 -0.01
N PHE A 160 -26.58 -8.83 1.16
CA PHE A 160 -27.08 -9.80 2.14
C PHE A 160 -28.31 -10.56 1.63
N VAL A 161 -29.29 -9.88 1.03
CA VAL A 161 -30.50 -10.52 0.51
C VAL A 161 -30.15 -11.47 -0.64
N VAL A 162 -29.29 -11.06 -1.57
CA VAL A 162 -28.78 -11.90 -2.69
C VAL A 162 -28.15 -13.19 -2.18
N GLU A 163 -27.33 -13.10 -1.13
CA GLU A 163 -26.72 -14.28 -0.51
C GLU A 163 -27.79 -15.19 0.13
N LEU A 164 -28.80 -14.60 0.77
CA LEU A 164 -29.89 -15.32 1.43
C LEU A 164 -30.84 -16.00 0.42
N THR A 165 -31.16 -15.34 -0.69
CA THR A 165 -32.00 -15.86 -1.79
C THR A 165 -31.24 -16.78 -2.74
N LYS A 166 -29.91 -16.86 -2.62
CA LYS A 166 -29.03 -17.59 -3.54
C LYS A 166 -29.17 -17.11 -4.99
N THR A 167 -29.47 -15.83 -5.20
CA THR A 167 -29.54 -15.22 -6.53
C THR A 167 -28.17 -15.33 -7.21
N SER A 168 -28.17 -15.62 -8.52
CA SER A 168 -26.93 -15.81 -9.26
C SER A 168 -26.13 -14.50 -9.35
N LYS A 169 -24.81 -14.62 -9.49
CA LYS A 169 -23.96 -13.43 -9.64
C LYS A 169 -24.12 -12.79 -11.01
N GLU A 170 -24.54 -13.58 -12.00
CA GLU A 170 -24.87 -13.19 -13.36
C GLU A 170 -26.12 -12.31 -13.39
N ASP A 171 -27.17 -12.67 -12.64
CA ASP A 171 -28.38 -11.85 -12.49
C ASP A 171 -28.05 -10.51 -11.81
N GLU A 172 -27.21 -10.53 -10.77
CA GLU A 172 -26.77 -9.31 -10.11
C GLU A 172 -25.84 -8.47 -10.99
N LEU A 173 -25.04 -9.10 -11.84
CA LEU A 173 -24.22 -8.40 -12.83
C LEU A 173 -25.13 -7.70 -13.84
N GLN A 174 -26.19 -8.36 -14.30
CA GLN A 174 -27.21 -7.76 -15.15
C GLN A 174 -27.90 -6.59 -14.42
N TYR A 175 -28.25 -6.73 -13.15
CA TYR A 175 -28.81 -5.63 -12.37
C TYR A 175 -27.87 -4.41 -12.30
N THR A 176 -26.55 -4.61 -12.16
CA THR A 176 -25.60 -3.48 -12.24
C THR A 176 -25.59 -2.84 -13.63
N THR A 177 -25.72 -3.64 -14.70
CA THR A 177 -25.86 -3.14 -16.08
C THR A 177 -27.10 -2.26 -16.20
N ASP A 178 -28.27 -2.72 -15.75
CA ASP A 178 -29.52 -1.94 -15.77
C ASP A 178 -29.35 -0.62 -15.00
N MET A 179 -28.71 -0.65 -13.83
CA MET A 179 -28.48 0.56 -13.03
C MET A 179 -27.56 1.56 -13.75
N ILE A 180 -26.54 1.09 -14.45
CA ILE A 180 -25.58 1.94 -15.14
C ILE A 180 -26.18 2.49 -16.45
N SER A 181 -26.76 1.61 -17.26
CA SER A 181 -27.26 1.93 -18.60
C SER A 181 -28.62 2.64 -18.57
N ASP A 182 -29.57 2.18 -17.74
CA ASP A 182 -30.94 2.68 -17.76
C ASP A 182 -31.16 3.83 -16.77
N ILE A 183 -30.40 3.85 -15.66
CA ILE A 183 -30.51 4.90 -14.64
C ILE A 183 -29.45 5.98 -14.85
N SER A 184 -28.18 5.68 -14.57
CA SER A 184 -27.09 6.63 -14.79
C SER A 184 -25.72 5.99 -14.59
N PHE A 185 -24.83 6.23 -15.54
CA PHE A 185 -23.41 5.88 -15.43
C PHE A 185 -22.65 6.67 -14.35
N THR A 186 -23.29 7.63 -13.67
CA THR A 186 -22.70 8.33 -12.52
C THR A 186 -22.82 7.56 -11.20
N ILE A 187 -23.53 6.43 -11.15
CA ILE A 187 -23.78 5.68 -9.91
C ILE A 187 -22.56 4.85 -9.53
N TYR A 188 -21.69 5.41 -8.67
CA TYR A 188 -20.47 4.75 -8.21
C TYR A 188 -20.73 3.38 -7.56
N SER A 189 -21.79 3.27 -6.75
CA SER A 189 -22.13 2.03 -6.06
C SER A 189 -22.41 0.86 -7.02
N ALA A 190 -22.97 1.13 -8.19
CA ALA A 190 -23.22 0.11 -9.21
C ALA A 190 -21.91 -0.35 -9.86
N TRP A 191 -21.04 0.58 -10.26
CA TRP A 191 -19.69 0.27 -10.76
C TRP A 191 -18.83 -0.50 -9.76
N HIS A 192 -18.85 -0.08 -8.49
CA HIS A 192 -18.13 -0.77 -7.42
C HIS A 192 -18.67 -2.19 -7.21
N TYR A 193 -19.99 -2.37 -7.18
CA TYR A 193 -20.53 -3.71 -7.01
C TYR A 193 -20.27 -4.59 -8.24
N ARG A 194 -20.31 -4.02 -9.44
CA ARG A 194 -19.90 -4.68 -10.69
C ARG A 194 -18.47 -5.20 -10.60
N SER A 195 -17.52 -4.40 -10.11
CA SER A 195 -16.11 -4.84 -10.00
C SER A 195 -15.97 -6.03 -9.04
N VAL A 196 -16.72 -6.05 -7.93
CA VAL A 196 -16.75 -7.17 -6.98
C VAL A 196 -17.33 -8.45 -7.63
N LEU A 197 -18.42 -8.32 -8.37
CA LEU A 197 -19.07 -9.45 -9.06
C LEU A 197 -18.16 -10.02 -10.15
N VAL A 198 -17.62 -9.17 -11.03
CA VAL A 198 -16.70 -9.55 -12.10
C VAL A 198 -15.45 -10.21 -11.51
N SER A 199 -14.82 -9.62 -10.49
CA SER A 199 -13.64 -10.20 -9.82
C SER A 199 -13.93 -11.63 -9.34
N SER A 200 -15.09 -11.83 -8.72
CA SER A 200 -15.46 -13.16 -8.23
C SER A 200 -15.75 -14.16 -9.34
N LEU A 201 -16.39 -13.74 -10.43
CA LEU A 201 -16.72 -14.62 -11.56
C LEU A 201 -15.45 -15.06 -12.30
N VAL A 202 -14.53 -14.10 -12.50
CA VAL A 202 -13.23 -14.35 -13.13
C VAL A 202 -12.35 -15.26 -12.24
N ALA A 203 -12.31 -15.02 -10.93
CA ALA A 203 -11.55 -15.86 -9.99
C ALA A 203 -12.05 -17.32 -9.97
N LYS A 204 -13.36 -17.52 -10.14
CA LYS A 204 -13.97 -18.86 -10.22
C LYS A 204 -13.89 -19.50 -11.61
N LYS A 205 -13.38 -18.78 -12.61
CA LYS A 205 -13.40 -19.20 -14.03
C LYS A 205 -14.79 -19.67 -14.45
N ALA A 206 -15.83 -18.91 -14.06
CA ALA A 206 -17.20 -19.18 -14.47
C ALA A 206 -17.29 -19.18 -16.01
N ASP A 207 -18.27 -19.91 -16.56
CA ASP A 207 -18.42 -20.03 -18.01
C ASP A 207 -18.59 -18.64 -18.65
N GLY A 208 -17.81 -18.36 -19.69
CA GLY A 208 -17.76 -17.04 -20.32
C GLY A 208 -17.03 -15.93 -19.53
N PHE A 209 -16.42 -16.22 -18.37
CA PHE A 209 -15.68 -15.24 -17.55
C PHE A 209 -14.17 -15.52 -17.49
N MET A 210 -13.54 -15.68 -18.66
CA MET A 210 -12.08 -15.78 -18.75
C MET A 210 -11.44 -14.38 -18.60
N PRO A 211 -10.29 -14.23 -17.91
CA PRO A 211 -9.71 -12.93 -17.59
C PRO A 211 -9.55 -12.00 -18.79
N LYS A 212 -8.85 -12.46 -19.85
CA LYS A 212 -8.58 -11.69 -21.06
C LYS A 212 -9.86 -11.20 -21.75
N GLU A 213 -10.80 -12.11 -22.00
CA GLU A 213 -12.04 -11.83 -22.72
C GLU A 213 -12.98 -10.94 -21.89
N THR A 214 -12.98 -11.13 -20.57
CA THR A 214 -13.83 -10.35 -19.65
C THR A 214 -13.32 -8.94 -19.49
N ILE A 215 -12.01 -8.75 -19.24
CA ILE A 215 -11.40 -7.42 -19.13
C ILE A 215 -11.63 -6.62 -20.41
N ARG A 216 -11.44 -7.24 -21.59
CA ARG A 216 -11.68 -6.58 -22.87
C ARG A 216 -13.13 -6.08 -23.00
N ARG A 217 -14.12 -6.94 -22.73
CA ARG A 217 -15.54 -6.54 -22.78
C ARG A 217 -15.88 -5.43 -21.80
N GLU A 218 -15.29 -5.46 -20.61
CA GLU A 218 -15.53 -4.44 -19.58
C GLU A 218 -14.86 -3.10 -19.91
N LEU A 219 -13.69 -3.11 -20.58
CA LEU A 219 -13.05 -1.91 -21.13
C LEU A 219 -13.95 -1.26 -22.20
N ASP A 220 -14.41 -2.06 -23.16
CA ASP A 220 -15.35 -1.59 -24.21
C ASP A 220 -16.64 -1.02 -23.58
N TYR A 221 -17.14 -1.65 -22.51
CA TYR A 221 -18.34 -1.19 -21.79
C TYR A 221 -18.12 0.14 -21.07
N VAL A 222 -17.02 0.30 -20.32
CA VAL A 222 -16.77 1.53 -19.56
C VAL A 222 -16.43 2.72 -20.45
N HIS A 223 -15.86 2.50 -21.65
CA HIS A 223 -15.64 3.56 -22.65
C HIS A 223 -16.91 4.34 -22.95
N SER A 224 -18.05 3.65 -23.07
CA SER A 224 -19.34 4.31 -23.29
C SER A 224 -19.70 5.32 -22.20
N ALA A 225 -19.27 5.10 -20.96
CA ALA A 225 -19.50 6.01 -19.85
C ALA A 225 -18.50 7.17 -19.82
N ILE A 226 -17.20 6.87 -19.94
CA ILE A 226 -16.13 7.87 -19.75
C ILE A 226 -15.98 8.83 -20.92
N PHE A 227 -16.27 8.39 -22.15
CA PHE A 227 -16.25 9.26 -23.34
C PHE A 227 -17.56 10.03 -23.54
N THR A 228 -18.63 9.65 -22.82
CA THR A 228 -19.91 10.37 -22.88
C THR A 228 -19.97 11.51 -21.87
N LEU A 229 -19.51 11.34 -20.61
CA LEU A 229 -19.29 12.47 -19.68
C LEU A 229 -17.92 12.38 -19.00
N GLU A 230 -16.93 13.03 -19.60
CA GLU A 230 -15.56 13.08 -19.08
C GLU A 230 -15.47 13.67 -17.65
N GLU A 231 -16.36 14.59 -17.29
CA GLU A 231 -16.41 15.25 -15.98
C GLU A 231 -16.84 14.31 -14.83
N LYS A 232 -17.44 13.14 -15.13
CA LYS A 232 -18.05 12.27 -14.10
C LYS A 232 -17.11 11.14 -13.69
N GLN A 233 -16.68 11.17 -12.43
CA GLN A 233 -15.61 10.33 -11.89
C GLN A 233 -15.92 8.82 -11.81
N SER A 234 -17.19 8.41 -11.70
CA SER A 234 -17.55 7.01 -11.39
C SER A 234 -17.04 6.00 -12.42
N GLY A 235 -17.20 6.28 -13.71
CA GLY A 235 -16.67 5.43 -14.78
C GLY A 235 -15.14 5.38 -14.78
N TRP A 236 -14.49 6.51 -14.48
CA TRP A 236 -13.03 6.59 -14.39
C TRP A 236 -12.45 5.71 -13.28
N PHE A 237 -13.09 5.64 -12.11
CA PHE A 237 -12.66 4.73 -11.05
C PHE A 237 -12.78 3.26 -11.46
N TYR A 238 -13.84 2.89 -12.19
CA TYR A 238 -13.98 1.55 -12.73
C TYR A 238 -12.93 1.24 -13.81
N TYR A 239 -12.67 2.21 -14.69
CA TYR A 239 -11.60 2.13 -15.69
C TYR A 239 -10.23 1.93 -15.04
N LEU A 240 -9.91 2.69 -13.99
CA LEU A 240 -8.65 2.54 -13.24
C LEU A 240 -8.52 1.15 -12.62
N TRP A 241 -9.61 0.59 -12.10
CA TRP A 241 -9.65 -0.78 -11.63
C TRP A 241 -9.40 -1.78 -12.77
N LEU A 242 -10.02 -1.59 -13.95
CA LEU A 242 -9.78 -2.44 -15.13
C LEU A 242 -8.35 -2.34 -15.66
N LEU A 243 -7.75 -1.15 -15.65
CA LEU A 243 -6.35 -0.96 -16.00
C LEU A 243 -5.45 -1.74 -15.03
N ASP A 244 -5.72 -1.63 -13.73
CA ASP A 244 -5.01 -2.42 -12.71
C ASP A 244 -5.18 -3.92 -12.94
N GLN A 245 -6.38 -4.38 -13.30
CA GLN A 245 -6.62 -5.78 -13.67
C GLN A 245 -5.84 -6.18 -14.92
N THR A 246 -5.78 -5.33 -15.94
CA THR A 246 -5.04 -5.58 -17.19
C THR A 246 -3.55 -5.71 -16.94
N VAL A 247 -3.02 -4.88 -16.04
CA VAL A 247 -1.60 -4.89 -15.68
C VAL A 247 -1.29 -6.06 -14.76
N LYS A 248 -2.06 -6.27 -13.68
CA LYS A 248 -1.71 -7.18 -12.58
C LYS A 248 -2.31 -8.58 -12.63
N MET A 249 -3.44 -8.80 -13.28
CA MET A 249 -4.06 -10.13 -13.29
C MET A 249 -3.17 -11.15 -13.99
N GLU A 250 -3.13 -12.36 -13.45
CA GLU A 250 -2.31 -13.47 -13.96
C GLU A 250 -0.81 -13.14 -14.06
N ILE A 251 -0.31 -12.11 -13.34
CA ILE A 251 1.12 -11.94 -13.12
C ILE A 251 1.56 -13.03 -12.13
N PRO A 252 2.51 -13.92 -12.49
CA PRO A 252 3.17 -14.72 -11.47
C PRO A 252 3.93 -13.78 -10.54
N LEU A 253 3.87 -14.06 -9.24
CA LEU A 253 4.56 -13.26 -8.22
C LEU A 253 5.99 -12.92 -8.68
N ARG A 254 6.26 -11.64 -8.96
CA ARG A 254 7.58 -11.22 -9.44
C ARG A 254 8.45 -10.97 -8.23
N PHE A 255 9.72 -11.32 -8.37
CA PHE A 255 10.69 -11.03 -7.33
C PHE A 255 12.04 -10.70 -7.94
N SER A 256 12.84 -9.95 -7.18
CA SER A 256 14.26 -9.77 -7.41
C SER A 256 15.03 -10.25 -6.19
N SER A 257 16.30 -10.59 -6.39
CA SER A 257 17.16 -11.05 -5.32
C SER A 257 18.50 -10.35 -5.36
N TRP A 258 19.08 -10.20 -4.17
CA TRP A 258 20.50 -9.95 -4.02
C TRP A 258 21.09 -11.05 -3.13
N PRO A 259 22.11 -11.79 -3.59
CA PRO A 259 22.69 -11.77 -4.93
C PRO A 259 21.70 -12.17 -6.05
N SER A 260 21.90 -11.64 -7.27
CA SER A 260 21.06 -11.96 -8.44
C SER A 260 21.51 -13.25 -9.14
N ASP A 261 20.64 -13.82 -10.00
CA ASP A 261 20.94 -15.01 -10.79
C ASP A 261 22.16 -14.79 -11.71
N GLY A 262 23.10 -15.73 -11.68
CA GLY A 262 24.34 -15.68 -12.46
C GLY A 262 25.41 -14.72 -11.91
N SER A 263 25.13 -13.96 -10.86
CA SER A 263 26.09 -13.00 -10.29
C SER A 263 27.29 -13.68 -9.63
N ILE A 264 28.44 -12.99 -9.61
CA ILE A 264 29.66 -13.45 -8.94
C ILE A 264 29.93 -12.54 -7.75
N ILE A 265 29.60 -12.97 -6.54
CA ILE A 265 29.88 -12.21 -5.32
C ILE A 265 31.32 -12.45 -4.88
N ILE A 266 32.01 -11.35 -4.62
CA ILE A 266 33.39 -11.37 -4.13
C ILE A 266 33.37 -10.87 -2.69
N LEU A 267 33.64 -11.75 -1.73
CA LEU A 267 33.83 -11.39 -0.33
C LEU A 267 35.29 -11.05 -0.08
N SER A 268 35.52 -9.80 0.29
CA SER A 268 36.83 -9.29 0.71
C SER A 268 36.85 -9.09 2.22
N GLY A 269 37.95 -9.50 2.86
CA GLY A 269 38.26 -9.10 4.24
C GLY A 269 38.55 -7.58 4.34
N PRO A 270 38.74 -7.06 5.56
CA PRO A 270 38.97 -5.62 5.81
C PRO A 270 40.13 -5.01 4.99
N ASP A 271 41.15 -5.83 4.66
CA ASP A 271 42.44 -5.35 4.11
C ASP A 271 42.75 -5.84 2.67
N CYS A 272 41.80 -6.43 1.95
CA CYS A 272 42.10 -7.18 0.71
C CYS A 272 42.26 -6.36 -0.59
N PHE A 273 42.09 -5.03 -0.58
CA PHE A 273 41.99 -4.26 -1.83
C PHE A 273 43.29 -3.64 -2.36
N ASN A 274 44.44 -3.89 -1.72
CA ASN A 274 45.74 -3.38 -2.19
C ASN A 274 46.40 -4.25 -3.29
N ALA A 275 45.72 -5.27 -3.80
CA ALA A 275 46.21 -6.01 -4.96
C ALA A 275 45.89 -5.24 -6.26
N SER A 276 46.92 -5.02 -7.06
CA SER A 276 46.96 -4.31 -8.35
C SER A 276 46.15 -4.99 -9.49
N SER A 277 44.90 -5.39 -9.24
CA SER A 277 43.99 -5.87 -10.29
C SER A 277 42.98 -4.78 -10.63
N SER A 278 43.10 -4.25 -11.83
CA SER A 278 42.35 -3.13 -12.43
C SER A 278 40.84 -3.38 -12.68
N THR A 279 40.16 -4.26 -11.94
CA THR A 279 38.72 -4.54 -12.18
C THR A 279 37.98 -4.95 -10.89
N THR A 280 37.75 -4.01 -9.97
CA THR A 280 36.76 -4.23 -8.89
C THR A 280 35.37 -4.27 -9.51
N LYS A 281 34.62 -5.36 -9.33
CA LYS A 281 33.25 -5.57 -9.87
C LYS A 281 32.17 -4.99 -8.94
N LEU A 282 31.01 -4.63 -9.49
CA LEU A 282 29.82 -4.16 -8.73
C LEU A 282 29.39 -5.14 -7.62
N THR A 283 29.76 -6.40 -7.76
CA THR A 283 29.42 -7.52 -6.89
C THR A 283 30.43 -7.77 -5.77
N THR A 284 31.40 -6.86 -5.59
CA THR A 284 32.38 -6.96 -4.49
C THR A 284 31.80 -6.39 -3.20
N PHE A 285 31.84 -7.19 -2.14
CA PHE A 285 31.26 -6.88 -0.84
C PHE A 285 32.25 -7.17 0.29
N CYS A 286 32.40 -6.23 1.22
CA CYS A 286 33.23 -6.41 2.39
C CYS A 286 32.39 -6.98 3.54
N ALA A 287 32.62 -8.25 3.90
CA ALA A 287 31.92 -8.89 5.00
C ALA A 287 32.79 -8.86 6.26
N GLU A 288 32.73 -7.75 7.02
CA GLU A 288 33.43 -7.57 8.31
C GLU A 288 33.22 -8.73 9.30
N SER A 289 32.12 -9.47 9.19
CA SER A 289 31.71 -10.54 10.11
C SER A 289 31.72 -11.95 9.49
N GLY A 290 32.27 -12.12 8.29
CA GLY A 290 32.19 -13.40 7.55
C GLY A 290 30.75 -13.79 7.16
N SER A 291 29.82 -12.83 7.16
CA SER A 291 28.43 -13.03 6.75
C SER A 291 27.93 -11.92 5.83
N PHE A 292 27.00 -12.26 4.93
CA PHE A 292 26.36 -11.32 4.00
C PHE A 292 24.85 -11.62 3.90
N PRO A 293 24.01 -10.61 3.56
CA PRO A 293 22.57 -10.83 3.46
C PRO A 293 22.20 -11.54 2.14
N LEU A 294 21.20 -12.41 2.20
CA LEU A 294 20.42 -12.85 1.05
C LEU A 294 19.09 -12.11 1.12
N ILE A 295 18.84 -11.24 0.15
CA ILE A 295 17.66 -10.38 0.08
C ILE A 295 16.73 -10.94 -0.99
N LEU A 296 15.46 -11.15 -0.64
CA LEU A 296 14.38 -11.43 -1.58
C LEU A 296 13.39 -10.26 -1.53
N TYR A 297 13.19 -9.61 -2.66
CA TYR A 297 12.21 -8.54 -2.84
C TYR A 297 11.10 -9.05 -3.74
N PHE A 298 9.86 -8.98 -3.29
CA PHE A 298 8.66 -9.35 -4.04
C PHE A 298 7.89 -8.09 -4.44
N ASP A 299 7.29 -8.09 -5.64
CA ASP A 299 6.45 -6.98 -6.11
C ASP A 299 5.12 -6.85 -5.35
N GLN A 300 4.78 -7.87 -4.56
CA GLN A 300 3.63 -7.94 -3.67
C GLN A 300 4.05 -8.48 -2.31
N ALA A 301 3.31 -8.11 -1.25
CA ALA A 301 3.57 -8.65 0.07
C ALA A 301 3.24 -10.16 0.11
N VAL A 302 4.15 -10.95 0.67
CA VAL A 302 4.03 -12.41 0.77
C VAL A 302 4.21 -12.87 2.21
N SER A 303 3.61 -14.01 2.54
CA SER A 303 3.84 -14.74 3.79
C SER A 303 4.35 -16.15 3.52
N GLY A 304 4.86 -16.80 4.59
CA GLY A 304 5.32 -18.19 4.53
C GLY A 304 6.76 -18.36 4.03
N VAL A 305 7.53 -17.28 3.84
CA VAL A 305 8.97 -17.37 3.54
C VAL A 305 9.71 -17.92 4.76
N SER A 306 10.32 -19.09 4.59
CA SER A 306 11.04 -19.81 5.64
C SER A 306 11.98 -20.83 5.00
N SER A 307 12.75 -21.55 5.81
CA SER A 307 13.69 -22.58 5.33
C SER A 307 13.00 -23.77 4.64
N SER A 308 11.67 -23.92 4.76
CA SER A 308 10.90 -24.95 4.05
C SER A 308 10.42 -24.49 2.66
N THR A 309 10.24 -23.19 2.46
CA THR A 309 9.77 -22.60 1.19
C THR A 309 10.91 -22.00 0.36
N VAL A 310 12.01 -21.62 1.00
CA VAL A 310 13.25 -21.20 0.36
C VAL A 310 14.41 -22.06 0.87
N THR A 311 14.90 -22.93 0.00
CA THR A 311 16.01 -23.83 0.29
C THR A 311 17.29 -23.34 -0.38
N ILE A 312 18.43 -23.61 0.25
CA ILE A 312 19.74 -23.28 -0.29
C ILE A 312 20.56 -24.56 -0.34
N ASP A 313 20.94 -24.94 -1.56
CA ASP A 313 21.79 -26.09 -1.83
C ASP A 313 23.27 -25.65 -1.74
N SER A 314 23.78 -25.65 -0.51
CA SER A 314 25.19 -25.40 -0.19
C SER A 314 25.54 -25.88 1.23
N GLU A 315 26.83 -26.02 1.55
CA GLU A 315 27.32 -26.30 2.91
C GLU A 315 27.09 -25.16 3.93
N LEU A 316 26.33 -24.13 3.57
CA LEU A 316 26.04 -22.99 4.44
C LEU A 316 24.97 -23.40 5.48
N LYS A 317 25.15 -22.96 6.73
CA LYS A 317 24.28 -23.32 7.87
C LYS A 317 22.82 -22.89 7.64
N GLU A 318 21.92 -23.55 8.37
CA GLU A 318 20.49 -23.26 8.41
C GLU A 318 20.24 -21.75 8.61
N LEU A 319 19.42 -21.19 7.72
CA LEU A 319 19.12 -19.76 7.68
C LEU A 319 17.86 -19.44 8.48
N VAL A 320 17.87 -18.29 9.15
CA VAL A 320 16.65 -17.67 9.67
C VAL A 320 16.25 -16.55 8.73
N TRP A 321 15.03 -16.66 8.19
CA TRP A 321 14.42 -15.63 7.35
C TRP A 321 13.69 -14.62 8.23
N GLU A 322 14.00 -13.34 8.04
CA GLU A 322 13.41 -12.22 8.76
C GLU A 322 12.66 -11.32 7.77
N PRO A 323 11.36 -11.04 7.99
CA PRO A 323 10.64 -10.05 7.19
C PRO A 323 11.10 -8.64 7.58
N VAL A 324 11.32 -7.79 6.58
CA VAL A 324 11.49 -6.35 6.82
C VAL A 324 10.10 -5.74 6.93
N SER A 325 9.62 -5.53 8.15
CA SER A 325 8.30 -4.94 8.43
C SER A 325 8.24 -4.34 9.83
N ASP A 326 7.38 -3.36 10.03
CA ASP A 326 7.05 -2.83 11.36
C ASP A 326 5.98 -3.67 12.10
N LYS A 327 5.36 -4.66 11.44
CA LYS A 327 4.34 -5.53 12.08
C LYS A 327 4.99 -6.60 12.97
N LYS A 328 4.61 -6.63 14.26
CA LYS A 328 5.09 -7.61 15.26
C LYS A 328 4.25 -8.89 15.39
N ASN A 329 3.23 -9.09 14.55
CA ASN A 329 2.30 -10.23 14.69
C ASN A 329 2.79 -11.48 13.93
N SER A 330 2.38 -12.67 14.38
CA SER A 330 2.85 -13.99 13.93
C SER A 330 2.63 -14.36 12.46
N GLN A 331 2.00 -13.50 11.66
CA GLN A 331 1.80 -13.68 10.22
C GLN A 331 2.05 -12.34 9.52
N VAL A 332 3.33 -11.98 9.39
CA VAL A 332 3.76 -10.75 8.73
C VAL A 332 3.81 -11.00 7.23
N ASP A 333 2.91 -10.38 6.48
CA ASP A 333 3.10 -10.19 5.03
C ASP A 333 4.14 -9.09 4.82
N SER A 334 5.21 -9.38 4.09
CA SER A 334 6.23 -8.39 3.71
C SER A 334 6.64 -8.55 2.25
N CYS A 335 6.97 -7.44 1.60
CA CYS A 335 7.58 -7.44 0.27
C CYS A 335 9.08 -7.79 0.34
N VAL A 336 9.73 -7.69 1.50
CA VAL A 336 11.18 -7.89 1.61
C VAL A 336 11.52 -8.87 2.72
N TRP A 337 12.28 -9.89 2.37
CA TRP A 337 12.74 -10.94 3.28
C TRP A 337 14.25 -11.05 3.22
N VAL A 338 14.88 -11.15 4.39
CA VAL A 338 16.34 -11.16 4.53
C VAL A 338 16.76 -12.38 5.35
N ALA A 339 17.76 -13.10 4.87
CA ALA A 339 18.49 -14.09 5.65
C ALA A 339 19.98 -13.76 5.66
N ARG A 340 20.73 -14.18 6.68
CA ARG A 340 22.20 -13.97 6.75
C ARG A 340 22.96 -15.25 6.50
N LEU A 341 23.70 -15.29 5.40
CA LEU A 341 24.59 -16.40 5.05
C LEU A 341 25.94 -16.23 5.75
N LYS A 342 26.35 -17.22 6.55
CA LYS A 342 27.68 -17.27 7.20
C LYS A 342 28.63 -18.16 6.39
N CYS A 343 29.82 -17.66 6.09
CA CYS A 343 30.89 -18.46 5.47
C CYS A 343 31.76 -19.07 6.57
N ASP A 344 31.96 -20.39 6.56
CA ASP A 344 32.86 -21.06 7.50
C ASP A 344 34.33 -20.80 7.10
N SER A 345 35.08 -20.10 7.96
CA SER A 345 36.44 -19.60 7.72
C SER A 345 37.57 -20.64 7.88
N ARG A 346 37.25 -21.94 7.85
CA ARG A 346 38.20 -23.03 8.22
C ARG A 346 38.83 -23.78 7.06
N GLU A 347 38.41 -23.56 5.82
CA GLU A 347 39.11 -24.13 4.65
C GLU A 347 40.12 -23.11 4.06
N PRO A 348 41.38 -23.50 3.80
CA PRO A 348 42.35 -22.61 3.18
C PRO A 348 41.90 -22.27 1.75
N CYS A 349 41.52 -21.02 1.52
CA CYS A 349 40.91 -20.54 0.28
C CYS A 349 41.94 -20.31 -0.85
N PHE A 350 42.65 -21.36 -1.28
CA PHE A 350 43.48 -21.33 -2.49
C PHE A 350 42.73 -21.65 -3.79
N SER A 351 41.42 -21.89 -3.70
CA SER A 351 40.60 -22.21 -4.87
C SER A 351 40.16 -20.93 -5.60
N ARG A 352 40.85 -20.57 -6.69
CA ARG A 352 40.32 -19.66 -7.73
C ARG A 352 38.97 -20.12 -8.31
N LYS A 353 38.54 -21.37 -8.04
CA LYS A 353 37.22 -21.88 -8.42
C LYS A 353 36.20 -21.43 -7.36
N GLY A 354 35.37 -20.43 -7.72
CA GLY A 354 34.30 -19.95 -6.86
C GLY A 354 33.27 -21.03 -6.54
N ARG A 355 32.65 -20.95 -5.35
CA ARG A 355 31.61 -21.86 -4.86
C ARG A 355 30.26 -21.44 -5.42
N LYS A 356 29.55 -22.33 -6.12
CA LYS A 356 28.18 -22.05 -6.59
C LYS A 356 27.20 -22.26 -5.44
N VAL A 357 26.31 -21.31 -5.22
CA VAL A 357 25.23 -21.38 -4.25
C VAL A 357 23.93 -21.34 -5.02
N LYS A 358 23.13 -22.41 -4.90
CA LYS A 358 21.83 -22.52 -5.56
C LYS A 358 20.72 -22.24 -4.54
N VAL A 359 19.80 -21.35 -4.90
CA VAL A 359 18.64 -20.98 -4.09
C VAL A 359 17.39 -21.40 -4.84
N SER A 360 16.51 -22.17 -4.19
CA SER A 360 15.26 -22.66 -4.76
C SER A 360 14.08 -22.14 -3.93
N LEU A 361 13.09 -21.55 -4.61
CA LEU A 361 11.89 -20.97 -4.01
C LEU A 361 10.65 -21.75 -4.47
N GLY A 362 9.78 -22.14 -3.53
CA GLY A 362 8.52 -22.82 -3.83
C GLY A 362 7.49 -22.67 -2.72
N GLY A 363 6.20 -22.71 -3.08
CA GLY A 363 5.10 -22.68 -2.11
C GLY A 363 4.84 -21.32 -1.45
N ILE A 364 5.37 -20.22 -2.00
CA ILE A 364 5.10 -18.85 -1.53
C ILE A 364 3.88 -18.28 -2.27
N VAL A 365 3.00 -17.64 -1.50
CA VAL A 365 1.73 -17.06 -1.96
C VAL A 365 1.68 -15.60 -1.53
N SER A 366 1.28 -14.70 -2.43
CA SER A 366 1.05 -13.30 -2.11
C SER A 366 -0.23 -13.10 -1.31
N SER A 367 -0.36 -11.96 -0.64
CA SER A 367 -1.60 -11.54 0.02
C SER A 367 -2.80 -11.44 -0.94
N MET A 368 -2.53 -11.32 -2.25
CA MET A 368 -3.53 -11.31 -3.32
C MET A 368 -3.84 -12.72 -3.87
N GLY A 369 -3.24 -13.78 -3.31
CA GLY A 369 -3.41 -15.16 -3.75
C GLY A 369 -2.61 -15.53 -5.00
N CYS A 370 -1.61 -14.73 -5.39
CA CYS A 370 -0.72 -15.06 -6.50
C CYS A 370 0.36 -16.04 -6.03
N ASN A 371 0.48 -17.19 -6.69
CA ASN A 371 1.50 -18.19 -6.40
C ASN A 371 2.71 -18.02 -7.31
N LEU A 372 3.89 -18.46 -6.85
CA LEU A 372 4.97 -18.84 -7.76
C LEU A 372 4.53 -20.07 -8.57
N THR A 373 4.33 -19.90 -9.87
CA THR A 373 3.78 -20.91 -10.81
C THR A 373 4.71 -22.10 -11.05
N ALA A 374 5.99 -21.99 -10.69
CA ALA A 374 6.99 -23.05 -10.76
C ALA A 374 8.04 -22.83 -9.66
N PRO A 375 8.73 -23.88 -9.16
CA PRO A 375 9.88 -23.69 -8.30
C PRO A 375 10.92 -22.85 -9.05
N TYR A 376 11.17 -21.64 -8.56
CA TYR A 376 12.16 -20.75 -9.17
C TYR A 376 13.52 -21.05 -8.57
N GLU A 377 14.52 -21.23 -9.42
CA GLU A 377 15.88 -21.48 -8.99
C GLU A 377 16.81 -20.43 -9.58
N PHE A 378 17.68 -19.87 -8.74
CA PHE A 378 18.81 -19.06 -9.20
C PHE A 378 20.11 -19.50 -8.57
N VAL A 379 21.21 -19.22 -9.27
CA VAL A 379 22.54 -19.62 -8.83
C VAL A 379 23.48 -18.42 -8.88
N PHE A 380 24.15 -18.14 -7.78
CA PHE A 380 25.25 -17.17 -7.75
C PHE A 380 26.57 -17.86 -7.37
N THR A 381 27.69 -17.23 -7.73
CA THR A 381 29.03 -17.75 -7.44
C THR A 381 29.68 -16.92 -6.35
N LEU A 382 30.10 -17.55 -5.26
CA LEU A 382 30.83 -16.94 -4.17
C LEU A 382 32.34 -17.11 -4.35
N ARG A 383 33.11 -16.02 -4.25
CA ARG A 383 34.58 -16.02 -4.20
C ARG A 383 35.01 -15.32 -2.92
N ILE A 384 35.94 -15.91 -2.19
CA ILE A 384 36.51 -15.34 -0.97
C ILE A 384 37.96 -14.96 -1.28
N HIS A 385 38.35 -13.72 -1.02
CA HIS A 385 39.75 -13.27 -1.10
C HIS A 385 40.34 -13.15 0.30
N ASP A 386 41.46 -13.84 0.54
CA ASP A 386 42.22 -13.76 1.80
C ASP A 386 42.94 -12.41 1.96
N THR A 387 43.03 -11.99 3.22
CA THR A 387 43.87 -10.89 3.72
C THR A 387 45.34 -11.32 3.75
N LEU A 388 46.24 -10.52 3.18
CA LEU A 388 47.63 -10.50 3.67
C LEU A 388 47.62 -9.69 4.96
N GLU A 389 48.09 -10.29 6.05
CA GLU A 389 48.26 -9.60 7.35
C GLU A 389 49.12 -8.35 7.15
N GLY A 390 48.48 -7.20 7.25
CA GLY A 390 49.11 -5.90 7.33
C GLY A 390 48.22 -5.03 8.19
N GLU A 391 48.63 -4.77 9.43
CA GLU A 391 47.99 -3.77 10.28
C GLU A 391 48.13 -2.40 9.61
N SER A 392 47.12 -2.01 8.83
CA SER A 392 46.91 -0.61 8.50
C SER A 392 45.72 -0.14 9.31
N SER A 393 46.00 0.65 10.35
CA SER A 393 45.01 1.50 10.98
C SER A 393 44.48 2.46 9.91
N GLN A 394 43.46 2.07 9.14
CA GLN A 394 42.72 3.02 8.33
C GLN A 394 42.13 4.03 9.31
N GLN A 395 42.73 5.21 9.31
CA GLN A 395 42.27 6.34 10.09
C GLN A 395 40.83 6.60 9.65
N GLU A 396 39.85 6.45 10.56
CA GLU A 396 38.44 6.70 10.27
C GLU A 396 38.24 8.17 9.90
N SER A 397 38.48 8.50 8.64
CA SER A 397 38.23 9.81 8.06
C SER A 397 36.74 9.98 7.82
N ILE A 398 36.27 11.22 7.95
CA ILE A 398 34.91 11.58 7.57
C ILE A 398 34.62 11.17 6.12
N VAL A 399 33.46 10.57 5.87
CA VAL A 399 33.03 10.24 4.51
C VAL A 399 32.65 11.52 3.79
N SER A 400 33.31 11.76 2.65
CA SER A 400 33.06 12.89 1.75
C SER A 400 32.06 12.48 0.65
N TRP A 401 31.09 13.36 0.37
CA TRP A 401 30.13 13.21 -0.71
C TRP A 401 30.60 13.83 -2.04
N THR A 402 31.77 14.49 -2.04
CA THR A 402 32.33 15.16 -3.21
C THR A 402 33.65 14.55 -3.66
N ASP A 403 34.46 14.06 -2.72
CA ASP A 403 35.81 13.56 -2.99
C ASP A 403 35.87 12.03 -3.00
N GLY A 404 36.86 11.47 -3.69
CA GLY A 404 37.10 10.01 -3.68
C GLY A 404 36.08 9.20 -4.49
N LEU A 405 35.28 9.86 -5.34
CA LEU A 405 34.31 9.24 -6.25
C LEU A 405 34.89 9.17 -7.67
N ASP A 406 34.92 7.97 -8.22
CA ASP A 406 35.34 7.72 -9.61
C ASP A 406 34.21 7.17 -10.45
N ASN A 407 34.29 7.39 -11.76
CA ASN A 407 33.50 6.62 -12.71
C ASN A 407 33.95 5.15 -12.72
N TRP A 408 33.02 4.25 -13.04
CA TRP A 408 33.35 2.86 -13.32
C TRP A 408 33.92 2.71 -14.74
N ASP A 409 34.78 1.72 -14.95
CA ASP A 409 35.23 1.36 -16.31
C ASP A 409 34.07 0.75 -17.11
N ASP A 410 33.76 1.33 -18.28
CA ASP A 410 32.55 1.06 -19.07
C ASP A 410 32.36 -0.45 -19.43
N ASP A 411 33.43 -1.16 -19.78
CA ASP A 411 33.37 -2.55 -20.24
C ASP A 411 33.07 -3.57 -19.13
N ALA A 412 33.56 -3.32 -17.91
CA ALA A 412 33.32 -4.21 -16.76
C ALA A 412 31.93 -3.99 -16.14
N LEU A 413 31.46 -2.76 -16.16
CA LEU A 413 30.17 -2.35 -15.61
C LEU A 413 28.99 -2.96 -16.38
N SER A 414 29.06 -2.97 -17.72
CA SER A 414 27.93 -3.38 -18.57
C SER A 414 27.47 -4.82 -18.29
N ASN A 415 28.40 -5.78 -18.21
CA ASN A 415 28.06 -7.20 -18.00
C ASN A 415 27.50 -7.48 -16.60
N ASP A 416 28.10 -6.91 -15.56
CA ASP A 416 27.62 -7.11 -14.18
C ASP A 416 26.27 -6.43 -13.98
N LEU A 417 26.07 -5.24 -14.55
CA LEU A 417 24.84 -4.47 -14.43
C LEU A 417 23.67 -5.11 -15.20
N HIS A 418 23.94 -5.69 -16.37
CA HIS A 418 22.95 -6.50 -17.08
C HIS A 418 22.46 -7.68 -16.21
N SER A 419 23.34 -8.37 -15.48
CA SER A 419 22.94 -9.46 -14.58
C SER A 419 22.16 -9.00 -13.34
N LEU A 420 22.29 -7.72 -12.95
CA LEU A 420 21.62 -7.14 -11.78
C LEU A 420 20.25 -6.51 -12.13
N ILE A 421 20.06 -6.05 -13.37
CA ILE A 421 18.80 -5.43 -13.84
C ILE A 421 17.92 -6.40 -14.64
N ALA A 422 18.48 -7.47 -15.23
CA ALA A 422 17.74 -8.33 -16.15
C ALA A 422 16.53 -8.99 -15.49
N PHE A 423 15.34 -8.59 -15.93
CA PHE A 423 14.09 -9.32 -15.71
C PHE A 423 13.94 -10.38 -16.80
N LYS A 424 13.70 -11.64 -16.44
CA LYS A 424 13.31 -12.67 -17.41
C LYS A 424 11.96 -12.28 -18.00
N ALA A 425 11.92 -12.01 -19.30
CA ALA A 425 10.70 -11.69 -20.02
C ALA A 425 9.79 -12.93 -20.02
N ASP A 426 8.68 -12.87 -19.29
CA ASP A 426 7.69 -13.95 -19.29
C ASP A 426 6.87 -13.89 -20.59
N THR A 427 6.66 -15.05 -21.19
CA THR A 427 6.04 -15.20 -22.53
C THR A 427 4.51 -15.12 -22.51
N GLY A 428 3.90 -14.79 -21.37
CA GLY A 428 2.43 -14.73 -21.17
C GLY A 428 1.77 -13.35 -21.30
N PHE A 429 2.48 -12.32 -21.80
CA PHE A 429 2.02 -10.92 -21.73
C PHE A 429 1.46 -10.33 -23.05
N GLU A 430 1.48 -11.04 -24.17
CA GLU A 430 1.23 -10.42 -25.49
C GLU A 430 -0.17 -9.81 -25.65
N TRP A 431 -1.21 -10.46 -25.09
CA TRP A 431 -2.56 -9.89 -25.16
C TRP A 431 -2.70 -8.60 -24.34
N ARG A 432 -2.01 -8.51 -23.19
CA ARG A 432 -2.01 -7.34 -22.31
C ARG A 432 -1.29 -6.17 -22.96
N LYS A 433 -0.12 -6.43 -23.55
CA LYS A 433 0.62 -5.43 -24.33
C LYS A 433 -0.27 -4.86 -25.44
N LYS A 434 -0.99 -5.73 -26.17
CA LYS A 434 -1.92 -5.32 -27.20
C LYS A 434 -3.09 -4.49 -26.64
N ALA A 435 -3.66 -4.89 -25.50
CA ALA A 435 -4.74 -4.14 -24.85
C ALA A 435 -4.30 -2.74 -24.41
N ILE A 436 -3.15 -2.62 -23.73
CA ILE A 436 -2.59 -1.33 -23.30
C ILE A 436 -2.30 -0.42 -24.50
N LYS A 437 -1.75 -0.95 -25.60
CA LYS A 437 -1.50 -0.17 -26.82
C LYS A 437 -2.78 0.39 -27.44
N ILE A 438 -3.84 -0.42 -27.53
CA ILE A 438 -5.14 0.03 -28.02
C ILE A 438 -5.68 1.17 -27.14
N GLU A 439 -5.56 1.04 -25.82
CA GLU A 439 -5.98 2.09 -24.90
C GLU A 439 -5.15 3.37 -25.06
N ILE A 440 -3.83 3.28 -25.22
CA ILE A 440 -2.98 4.45 -25.50
C ILE A 440 -3.44 5.17 -26.76
N GLU A 441 -3.78 4.43 -27.82
CA GLU A 441 -4.31 5.01 -29.06
C GLU A 441 -5.65 5.74 -28.82
N HIS A 442 -6.60 5.12 -28.10
CA HIS A 442 -7.86 5.78 -27.74
C HIS A 442 -7.62 7.08 -26.98
N PHE A 443 -6.81 7.05 -25.92
CA PHE A 443 -6.60 8.20 -25.04
C PHE A 443 -5.80 9.34 -25.68
N ARG A 444 -4.99 9.05 -26.70
CA ARG A 444 -4.31 10.08 -27.49
C ARG A 444 -5.26 10.88 -28.39
N THR A 445 -6.44 10.34 -28.69
CA THR A 445 -7.44 11.03 -29.54
C THR A 445 -8.40 11.91 -28.75
N LEU A 446 -8.38 11.83 -27.41
CA LEU A 446 -9.31 12.57 -26.56
C LEU A 446 -8.92 14.06 -26.43
N PRO A 447 -9.90 14.92 -26.15
CA PRO A 447 -9.64 16.32 -25.79
C PRO A 447 -8.66 16.46 -24.62
N ASP A 448 -7.95 17.60 -24.57
CA ASP A 448 -6.96 17.87 -23.53
C ASP A 448 -7.63 18.07 -22.16
N SER A 449 -7.83 16.98 -21.43
CA SER A 449 -8.47 16.96 -20.11
C SER A 449 -7.51 16.46 -19.04
N LYS A 450 -7.71 16.94 -17.79
CA LYS A 450 -6.91 16.50 -16.63
C LYS A 450 -6.93 14.97 -16.48
N ILE A 451 -8.11 14.37 -16.55
CA ILE A 451 -8.27 12.92 -16.36
C ILE A 451 -7.65 12.18 -17.56
N GLY A 452 -7.84 12.67 -18.79
CA GLY A 452 -7.18 12.12 -19.98
C GLY A 452 -5.66 12.07 -19.85
N LYS A 453 -5.02 13.17 -19.43
CA LYS A 453 -3.56 13.23 -19.19
C LYS A 453 -3.10 12.22 -18.13
N LEU A 454 -3.84 12.13 -17.02
CA LEU A 454 -3.51 11.20 -15.93
C LEU A 454 -3.61 9.74 -16.40
N ILE A 455 -4.67 9.39 -17.13
CA ILE A 455 -4.85 8.05 -17.66
C ILE A 455 -3.79 7.72 -18.70
N LEU A 456 -3.50 8.64 -19.62
CA LEU A 456 -2.44 8.46 -20.61
C LEU A 456 -1.08 8.26 -19.95
N ALA A 457 -0.72 9.06 -18.94
CA ALA A 457 0.53 8.89 -18.20
C ALA A 457 0.62 7.50 -17.55
N ARG A 458 -0.48 7.02 -16.95
CA ARG A 458 -0.55 5.67 -16.34
C ARG A 458 -0.46 4.55 -17.37
N LEU A 459 -1.12 4.68 -18.52
CA LEU A 459 -1.05 3.70 -19.61
C LEU A 459 0.36 3.61 -20.20
N LEU A 460 1.00 4.74 -20.45
CA LEU A 460 2.38 4.80 -20.92
C LEU A 460 3.35 4.22 -19.88
N MET A 461 3.16 4.52 -18.60
CA MET A 461 3.92 3.88 -17.51
C MET A 461 3.73 2.36 -17.50
N ALA A 462 2.49 1.87 -17.64
CA ALA A 462 2.21 0.45 -17.70
C ALA A 462 2.92 -0.21 -18.89
N GLU A 463 2.89 0.39 -20.07
CA GLU A 463 3.61 -0.10 -21.25
C GLU A 463 5.13 -0.16 -20.99
N GLU A 464 5.71 0.88 -20.41
CA GLU A 464 7.15 0.92 -20.09
C GLU A 464 7.56 -0.15 -19.09
N THR A 465 6.73 -0.43 -18.07
CA THR A 465 7.00 -1.52 -17.13
C THR A 465 6.92 -2.91 -17.76
N MET A 466 6.21 -3.06 -18.88
CA MET A 466 6.03 -4.33 -19.58
C MET A 466 7.04 -4.55 -20.71
N ILE A 467 7.45 -3.50 -21.43
CA ILE A 467 8.29 -3.58 -22.63
C ILE A 467 9.71 -3.08 -22.35
N ALA A 468 9.89 -2.18 -21.37
CA ALA A 468 11.17 -1.59 -20.96
C ALA A 468 11.98 -0.99 -22.13
N ASN A 469 11.30 -0.35 -23.10
CA ASN A 469 11.96 0.26 -24.24
C ASN A 469 12.41 1.71 -23.97
N GLY A 470 11.90 2.36 -22.92
CA GLY A 470 12.28 3.70 -22.48
C GLY A 470 11.89 4.83 -23.42
N VAL A 471 10.95 4.58 -24.34
CA VAL A 471 10.54 5.52 -25.40
C VAL A 471 9.63 6.62 -24.87
N HIS A 472 8.76 6.30 -23.91
CA HIS A 472 7.66 7.16 -23.46
C HIS A 472 7.99 7.99 -22.23
N TYR A 473 9.10 7.75 -21.52
CA TYR A 473 9.40 8.51 -20.30
C TYR A 473 9.45 10.02 -20.49
N LYS A 474 9.86 10.53 -21.66
CA LYS A 474 9.83 11.98 -21.91
C LYS A 474 8.39 12.52 -21.93
N GLU A 475 7.48 11.80 -22.56
CA GLU A 475 6.05 12.13 -22.63
C GLU A 475 5.41 12.02 -21.24
N ILE A 476 5.67 10.93 -20.52
CA ILE A 476 5.15 10.68 -19.17
C ILE A 476 5.54 11.82 -18.21
N LEU A 477 6.82 12.20 -18.18
CA LEU A 477 7.30 13.28 -17.30
C LEU A 477 6.64 14.62 -17.66
N GLN A 478 6.44 14.90 -18.95
CA GLN A 478 5.74 16.11 -19.38
C GLN A 478 4.27 16.09 -18.93
N LEU A 479 3.57 14.96 -19.07
CA LEU A 479 2.18 14.82 -18.64
C LEU A 479 2.02 15.10 -17.14
N TYR A 480 2.93 14.60 -16.29
CA TYR A 480 2.87 14.91 -14.85
C TYR A 480 3.20 16.37 -14.54
N ASN A 481 4.09 17.02 -15.29
CA ASN A 481 4.33 18.46 -15.15
C ASN A 481 3.08 19.28 -15.51
N ASP A 482 2.40 18.92 -16.60
CA ASP A 482 1.13 19.54 -16.98
C ASP A 482 0.06 19.33 -15.91
N LEU A 483 -0.04 18.12 -15.35
CA LEU A 483 -1.00 17.80 -14.28
C LEU A 483 -0.77 18.61 -13.01
N MET A 484 0.50 18.80 -12.60
CA MET A 484 0.85 19.67 -11.48
C MET A 484 0.42 21.13 -11.71
N ALA A 485 0.48 21.60 -12.96
CA ALA A 485 0.03 22.95 -13.32
C ALA A 485 -1.51 23.07 -13.37
N LEU A 486 -2.20 22.02 -13.83
CA LEU A 486 -3.66 21.99 -13.99
C LEU A 486 -4.43 21.74 -12.68
N ASP A 487 -3.82 21.02 -11.73
CA ASP A 487 -4.48 20.58 -10.49
C ASP A 487 -3.53 20.67 -9.29
N SER A 488 -3.35 21.90 -8.82
CA SER A 488 -2.42 22.25 -7.74
C SER A 488 -2.73 21.56 -6.42
N TRP A 489 -4.00 21.24 -6.15
CA TRP A 489 -4.41 20.53 -4.94
C TRP A 489 -3.83 19.11 -4.85
N HIS A 490 -3.53 18.49 -6.01
CA HIS A 490 -2.93 17.16 -6.10
C HIS A 490 -1.48 17.21 -6.62
N ALA A 491 -0.84 18.38 -6.64
CA ALA A 491 0.51 18.55 -7.20
C ALA A 491 1.54 17.60 -6.57
N GLN A 492 1.47 17.37 -5.25
CA GLN A 492 2.39 16.44 -4.58
C GLN A 492 2.20 14.99 -5.06
N TYR A 493 0.95 14.56 -5.28
CA TYR A 493 0.68 13.22 -5.83
C TYR A 493 1.31 13.06 -7.22
N TYR A 494 1.11 14.04 -8.12
CA TYR A 494 1.73 13.99 -9.45
C TYR A 494 3.26 14.10 -9.39
N LYS A 495 3.80 14.81 -8.42
CA LYS A 495 5.26 14.91 -8.18
C LYS A 495 5.85 13.58 -7.73
N ASP A 496 5.15 12.83 -6.90
CA ASP A 496 5.54 11.48 -6.50
C ASP A 496 5.55 10.54 -7.72
N GLU A 497 4.49 10.54 -8.52
CA GLU A 497 4.40 9.73 -9.76
C GLU A 497 5.44 10.14 -10.81
N HIS A 498 5.73 11.45 -10.94
CA HIS A 498 6.82 11.96 -11.77
C HIS A 498 8.18 11.41 -11.30
N SER A 499 8.40 11.36 -9.99
CA SER A 499 9.64 10.81 -9.40
C SER A 499 9.77 9.32 -9.69
N VAL A 500 8.66 8.57 -9.57
CA VAL A 500 8.58 7.15 -9.95
C VAL A 500 8.98 6.98 -11.42
N ALA A 501 8.36 7.73 -12.33
CA ALA A 501 8.67 7.67 -13.76
C ALA A 501 10.14 8.01 -14.06
N LEU A 502 10.71 9.01 -13.38
CA LEU A 502 12.10 9.43 -13.57
C LEU A 502 13.09 8.36 -13.10
N ILE A 503 12.86 7.73 -11.95
CA ILE A 503 13.74 6.67 -11.46
C ILE A 503 13.62 5.41 -12.34
N HIS A 504 12.41 5.07 -12.78
CA HIS A 504 12.22 4.00 -13.77
C HIS A 504 12.96 4.30 -15.07
N LYS A 505 12.95 5.53 -15.55
CA LYS A 505 13.76 5.97 -16.70
C LYS A 505 15.26 5.76 -16.45
N VAL A 506 15.77 6.21 -15.31
CA VAL A 506 17.19 6.07 -14.94
C VAL A 506 17.62 4.60 -14.88
N THR A 507 16.77 3.74 -14.32
CA THR A 507 17.02 2.30 -14.12
C THR A 507 16.53 1.40 -15.27
N SER A 508 16.02 1.98 -16.36
CA SER A 508 15.50 1.22 -17.50
C SER A 508 16.59 0.59 -18.36
N ARG A 509 17.72 1.27 -18.51
CA ARG A 509 18.85 0.85 -19.37
C ARG A 509 20.16 0.95 -18.61
N THR A 510 21.04 -0.02 -18.85
CA THR A 510 22.42 -0.08 -18.35
C THR A 510 23.17 1.24 -18.55
N GLU A 511 23.12 1.79 -19.77
CA GLU A 511 23.76 3.07 -20.14
C GLU A 511 23.23 4.29 -19.39
N SER A 512 21.96 4.28 -19.01
CA SER A 512 21.36 5.39 -18.27
C SER A 512 21.75 5.31 -16.79
N MET A 513 21.73 4.10 -16.25
CA MET A 513 22.06 3.86 -14.85
C MET A 513 23.56 4.02 -14.57
N SER A 514 24.42 3.63 -15.52
CA SER A 514 25.88 3.77 -15.39
C SER A 514 26.32 5.22 -15.15
N ARG A 515 25.65 6.20 -15.75
CA ARG A 515 25.95 7.64 -15.56
C ARG A 515 25.74 8.12 -14.13
N HIS A 516 25.00 7.37 -13.33
CA HIS A 516 24.68 7.68 -11.94
C HIS A 516 25.48 6.79 -10.96
N LEU A 517 26.25 5.83 -11.48
CA LEU A 517 27.04 4.90 -10.67
C LEU A 517 28.48 5.36 -10.58
N PHE A 518 28.96 5.42 -9.34
CA PHE A 518 30.32 5.82 -8.98
C PHE A 518 30.93 4.78 -8.05
N ARG A 519 32.25 4.76 -7.99
CA ARG A 519 33.03 3.95 -7.06
C ARG A 519 33.62 4.86 -6.01
N TYR A 520 33.39 4.55 -4.73
CA TYR A 520 33.94 5.34 -3.64
C TYR A 520 35.22 4.70 -3.09
N ARG A 521 36.38 5.31 -3.38
CA ARG A 521 37.70 4.73 -3.10
C ARG A 521 37.98 4.55 -1.60
N SER A 522 37.62 5.54 -0.79
CA SER A 522 38.02 5.62 0.62
C SER A 522 37.35 4.59 1.54
N MET A 523 36.37 3.84 1.04
CA MET A 523 35.75 2.71 1.76
C MET A 523 35.74 1.47 0.89
N ASN A 524 36.92 0.96 0.53
CA ASN A 524 37.03 -0.33 -0.16
C ASN A 524 36.23 -0.40 -1.47
N ASN A 525 36.21 0.70 -2.24
CA ASN A 525 35.59 0.76 -3.57
C ASN A 525 34.10 0.40 -3.58
N ILE A 526 33.33 0.79 -2.56
CA ILE A 526 31.88 0.54 -2.52
C ILE A 526 31.14 1.18 -3.70
N VAL A 527 30.01 0.56 -4.05
CA VAL A 527 29.11 1.02 -5.12
C VAL A 527 28.28 2.20 -4.63
N CYS A 528 28.50 3.36 -5.24
CA CYS A 528 27.77 4.60 -4.99
C CYS A 528 26.77 4.87 -6.12
N LEU A 529 25.50 5.08 -5.79
CA LEU A 529 24.48 5.57 -6.70
C LEU A 529 24.15 7.03 -6.34
N ARG A 530 24.33 7.95 -7.29
CA ARG A 530 24.03 9.37 -7.13
C ARG A 530 22.76 9.75 -7.89
N LEU A 531 21.73 10.13 -7.15
CA LEU A 531 20.44 10.60 -7.64
C LEU A 531 20.13 12.00 -7.08
N ASN A 532 21.16 12.81 -6.85
CA ASN A 532 21.05 14.16 -6.33
C ASN A 532 20.63 15.16 -7.42
N ASN A 533 19.99 16.28 -7.05
CA ASN A 533 19.54 17.34 -7.96
C ASN A 533 18.56 16.87 -9.07
N LEU A 534 17.72 15.87 -8.79
CA LEU A 534 16.75 15.32 -9.74
C LEU A 534 15.31 15.76 -9.46
N THR A 535 15.11 16.58 -8.43
CA THR A 535 13.79 17.04 -7.96
C THR A 535 12.88 15.87 -7.54
N LEU A 536 13.46 14.78 -7.03
CA LEU A 536 12.73 13.59 -6.61
C LEU A 536 11.99 13.84 -5.28
N SER A 537 10.78 13.35 -5.16
CA SER A 537 9.99 13.41 -3.90
C SER A 537 9.77 12.04 -3.27
N ARG A 538 9.98 10.97 -4.04
CA ARG A 538 9.78 9.57 -3.65
C ARG A 538 10.77 8.65 -4.38
N ILE A 539 11.19 7.58 -3.70
CA ILE A 539 12.03 6.52 -4.28
C ILE A 539 11.15 5.47 -4.96
N ALA A 540 11.66 4.86 -6.04
CA ALA A 540 11.00 3.82 -6.79
C ALA A 540 12.02 2.84 -7.38
N ALA A 541 11.54 1.79 -8.06
CA ALA A 541 12.38 0.77 -8.68
C ALA A 541 13.42 0.13 -7.73
N VAL A 542 13.13 0.07 -6.43
CA VAL A 542 14.08 -0.39 -5.40
C VAL A 542 14.47 -1.85 -5.61
N GLU A 543 13.59 -2.64 -6.24
CA GLU A 543 13.86 -4.01 -6.66
C GLU A 543 15.08 -4.14 -7.59
N LYS A 544 15.45 -3.06 -8.29
CA LYS A 544 16.63 -2.97 -9.17
C LYS A 544 17.86 -2.38 -8.49
N LEU A 545 17.73 -1.89 -7.26
CA LEU A 545 18.76 -1.11 -6.56
C LEU A 545 19.31 -1.83 -5.32
N LEU A 546 18.94 -3.10 -5.10
CA LEU A 546 19.30 -3.88 -3.91
C LEU A 546 20.83 -4.02 -3.68
N PHE A 547 21.64 -3.84 -4.73
CA PHE A 547 23.10 -3.95 -4.69
C PHE A 547 23.82 -2.66 -4.20
N VAL A 548 23.10 -1.54 -4.10
CA VAL A 548 23.68 -0.22 -3.79
C VAL A 548 24.15 -0.16 -2.34
N GLN A 549 25.37 0.34 -2.13
CA GLN A 549 26.01 0.44 -0.80
C GLN A 549 26.11 1.89 -0.30
N MET A 550 26.23 2.86 -1.20
CA MET A 550 26.21 4.29 -0.91
C MET A 550 25.18 4.97 -1.80
N LEU A 551 24.26 5.73 -1.21
CA LEU A 551 23.16 6.37 -1.93
C LEU A 551 23.16 7.87 -1.63
N ASP A 552 23.32 8.68 -2.67
CA ASP A 552 23.22 10.14 -2.59
C ASP A 552 21.88 10.61 -3.18
N LEU A 553 20.96 11.01 -2.31
CA LEU A 553 19.66 11.61 -2.62
C LEU A 553 19.61 13.10 -2.24
N SER A 554 20.76 13.75 -2.07
CA SER A 554 20.82 15.15 -1.67
C SER A 554 20.16 16.10 -2.69
N HIS A 555 19.74 17.27 -2.23
CA HIS A 555 19.15 18.31 -3.08
C HIS A 555 17.95 17.80 -3.90
N ASN A 556 16.96 17.27 -3.21
CA ASN A 556 15.72 16.75 -3.76
C ASN A 556 14.54 17.29 -2.94
N GLU A 557 13.37 16.67 -3.05
CA GLU A 557 12.11 17.06 -2.42
C GLU A 557 11.52 15.94 -1.54
N PHE A 558 12.36 15.04 -1.01
CA PHE A 558 11.93 13.93 -0.17
C PHE A 558 11.33 14.41 1.15
N HIS A 559 10.17 13.86 1.51
CA HIS A 559 9.53 14.09 2.82
C HIS A 559 9.78 12.94 3.79
N SER A 560 10.07 11.73 3.30
CA SER A 560 10.33 10.53 4.10
C SER A 560 11.40 9.63 3.46
N ALA A 561 11.93 8.70 4.26
CA ALA A 561 12.86 7.66 3.82
C ALA A 561 12.16 6.34 3.45
N GLU A 562 10.84 6.33 3.24
CA GLU A 562 10.08 5.11 2.96
C GLU A 562 10.50 4.46 1.64
N GLY A 563 10.53 3.12 1.62
CA GLY A 563 11.01 2.31 0.51
C GLY A 563 12.51 1.97 0.59
N LEU A 564 13.32 2.77 1.31
CA LEU A 564 14.76 2.53 1.44
C LEU A 564 15.09 1.31 2.32
N GLU A 565 14.16 0.87 3.16
CA GLU A 565 14.29 -0.32 4.02
C GLU A 565 14.57 -1.62 3.23
N ALA A 566 14.28 -1.67 1.92
CA ALA A 566 14.63 -2.82 1.09
C ALA A 566 16.14 -2.91 0.77
N MET A 567 16.88 -1.79 0.85
CA MET A 567 18.28 -1.68 0.44
C MET A 567 19.23 -2.11 1.56
N GLN A 568 19.22 -3.41 1.91
CA GLN A 568 19.89 -3.95 3.10
C GLN A 568 21.43 -3.93 3.07
N LEU A 569 22.02 -3.54 1.93
CA LEU A 569 23.47 -3.28 1.80
C LEU A 569 23.86 -1.84 2.06
N LEU A 570 22.88 -0.94 2.20
CA LEU A 570 23.13 0.47 2.31
C LEU A 570 23.91 0.77 3.59
N CYS A 571 25.10 1.35 3.42
CA CYS A 571 26.01 1.71 4.49
C CYS A 571 26.24 3.23 4.58
N CYS A 572 26.01 3.97 3.49
CA CYS A 572 26.09 5.43 3.47
C CYS A 572 24.85 6.02 2.78
N LEU A 573 24.13 6.92 3.44
CA LEU A 573 22.94 7.57 2.92
C LEU A 573 23.03 9.10 3.08
N ASN A 574 22.90 9.82 1.97
CA ASN A 574 22.74 11.28 1.96
C ASN A 574 21.31 11.66 1.61
N LEU A 575 20.62 12.29 2.55
CA LEU A 575 19.30 12.91 2.43
C LEU A 575 19.37 14.42 2.70
N SER A 576 20.56 15.04 2.63
CA SER A 576 20.70 16.48 2.85
C SER A 576 19.92 17.31 1.84
N HIS A 577 19.53 18.54 2.22
CA HIS A 577 18.79 19.45 1.34
C HIS A 577 17.51 18.81 0.77
N ASN A 578 16.64 18.32 1.66
CA ASN A 578 15.34 17.75 1.34
C ASN A 578 14.22 18.43 2.17
N ARG A 579 13.02 17.85 2.21
CA ARG A 579 11.84 18.39 2.91
C ARG A 579 11.41 17.52 4.10
N ILE A 580 12.34 16.80 4.72
CA ILE A 580 12.05 15.92 5.85
C ILE A 580 11.76 16.77 7.09
N ARG A 581 10.62 16.52 7.75
CA ARG A 581 10.11 17.36 8.85
C ARG A 581 10.27 16.77 10.24
N SER A 582 10.54 15.46 10.34
CA SER A 582 10.57 14.73 11.60
C SER A 582 11.46 13.49 11.52
N PHE A 583 11.89 12.99 12.69
CA PHE A 583 12.57 11.69 12.76
C PHE A 583 11.61 10.53 12.47
N SER A 584 10.31 10.66 12.76
CA SER A 584 9.33 9.62 12.41
C SER A 584 9.25 9.39 10.90
N ALA A 585 9.47 10.41 10.07
CA ALA A 585 9.61 10.26 8.61
C ALA A 585 10.85 9.44 8.17
N LEU A 586 11.81 9.20 9.07
CA LEU A 586 12.99 8.36 8.88
C LEU A 586 12.83 6.95 9.47
N ASN A 587 11.64 6.58 9.96
CA ASN A 587 11.43 5.34 10.70
C ASN A 587 11.87 4.08 9.93
N SER A 588 11.71 4.05 8.61
CA SER A 588 12.16 2.94 7.75
C SER A 588 13.65 2.61 7.88
N LEU A 589 14.49 3.62 8.17
CA LEU A 589 15.94 3.46 8.26
C LEU A 589 16.34 2.52 9.41
N ARG A 590 15.49 2.34 10.43
CA ARG A 590 15.74 1.41 11.55
C ARG A 590 16.03 -0.02 11.11
N HIS A 591 15.55 -0.41 9.92
CA HIS A 591 15.74 -1.74 9.34
C HIS A 591 17.10 -1.90 8.65
N LEU A 592 17.82 -0.79 8.40
CA LEU A 592 19.12 -0.79 7.73
C LEU A 592 20.27 -1.01 8.72
N LYS A 593 20.48 -2.27 9.12
CA LYS A 593 21.46 -2.63 10.15
C LYS A 593 22.93 -2.42 9.76
N GLN A 594 23.22 -2.10 8.49
CA GLN A 594 24.56 -1.82 7.99
C GLN A 594 24.86 -0.31 7.85
N LEU A 595 23.90 0.57 8.15
CA LEU A 595 24.07 2.01 7.97
C LEU A 595 25.16 2.55 8.91
N ARG A 596 26.21 3.11 8.32
CA ARG A 596 27.38 3.71 8.99
C ARG A 596 27.40 5.23 8.87
N VAL A 597 26.90 5.78 7.77
CA VAL A 597 26.85 7.22 7.51
C VAL A 597 25.43 7.63 7.16
N LEU A 598 24.90 8.61 7.88
CA LEU A 598 23.62 9.24 7.60
C LEU A 598 23.77 10.75 7.59
N ASP A 599 23.44 11.39 6.48
CA ASP A 599 23.38 12.84 6.36
C ASP A 599 21.93 13.25 6.12
N VAL A 600 21.33 13.97 7.07
CA VAL A 600 19.99 14.55 6.99
C VAL A 600 20.05 16.06 7.21
N SER A 601 21.22 16.67 6.95
CA SER A 601 21.44 18.10 7.10
C SER A 601 20.56 18.94 6.16
N HIS A 602 20.32 20.19 6.50
CA HIS A 602 19.52 21.13 5.70
C HIS A 602 18.14 20.57 5.32
N ASN A 603 17.45 19.99 6.30
CA ASN A 603 16.04 19.59 6.22
C ASN A 603 15.22 20.49 7.16
N HIS A 604 13.96 20.12 7.43
CA HIS A 604 13.05 20.86 8.30
C HIS A 604 12.71 20.07 9.57
N ILE A 605 13.66 19.26 10.07
CA ILE A 605 13.42 18.39 11.23
C ILE A 605 13.22 19.24 12.48
N CYS A 606 12.01 19.26 13.01
CA CYS A 606 11.64 19.98 14.23
C CYS A 606 11.44 19.00 15.40
N GLY A 607 11.87 19.39 16.60
CA GLY A 607 11.79 18.55 17.80
C GLY A 607 10.41 18.49 18.49
N GLU A 608 9.44 19.31 18.09
CA GLU A 608 8.19 19.51 18.85
C GLU A 608 6.92 18.86 18.24
N LEU A 609 6.99 18.29 17.03
CA LEU A 609 5.81 17.70 16.37
C LEU A 609 5.92 16.16 16.33
N PRO A 610 5.20 15.43 17.21
CA PRO A 610 5.26 13.97 17.27
C PRO A 610 4.51 13.26 16.12
N VAL A 611 3.78 13.98 15.27
CA VAL A 611 3.01 13.39 14.16
C VAL A 611 3.13 14.24 12.90
N ASP A 612 3.94 13.77 11.96
CA ASP A 612 3.92 14.32 10.61
C ASP A 612 2.67 13.82 9.87
N THR A 613 1.64 14.66 9.81
CA THR A 613 0.39 14.37 9.09
C THR A 613 0.54 14.40 7.57
N THR A 614 1.69 14.82 7.03
CA THR A 614 1.96 14.78 5.58
C THR A 614 2.34 13.39 5.08
N ARG A 615 2.62 12.44 6.00
CA ARG A 615 2.97 11.05 5.71
C ARG A 615 1.85 10.23 5.07
N TYR A 616 0.59 10.68 5.18
CA TYR A 616 -0.59 9.86 4.87
C TYR A 616 -1.09 9.91 3.43
N LEU A 617 -0.37 10.54 2.49
CA LEU A 617 -0.87 10.66 1.11
C LEU A 617 -0.50 9.48 0.20
N CYS A 618 0.54 8.71 0.53
CA CYS A 618 1.01 7.57 -0.27
C CYS A 618 1.89 6.62 0.56
N SER A 619 1.31 5.83 1.48
CA SER A 619 2.05 4.85 2.28
C SER A 619 2.79 3.84 1.39
N SER A 620 4.08 3.63 1.65
CA SER A 620 4.79 2.43 1.18
C SER A 620 4.02 1.17 1.61
N PRO A 621 3.99 0.09 0.81
CA PRO A 621 3.44 -1.20 1.24
C PRO A 621 4.12 -1.74 2.53
N LEU A 622 5.27 -1.18 2.89
CA LEU A 622 6.06 -1.51 4.09
C LEU A 622 5.76 -0.59 5.29
N SER A 623 5.10 0.57 5.10
CA SER A 623 4.82 1.57 6.15
C SER A 623 3.35 1.55 6.60
N ASN A 624 2.93 0.44 7.18
CA ASN A 624 1.63 0.36 7.87
C ASN A 624 1.87 0.09 9.36
N SER A 625 1.96 1.16 10.17
CA SER A 625 1.92 1.03 11.62
C SER A 625 1.09 2.13 12.28
N ASP A 626 -0.04 1.72 12.86
CA ASP A 626 -0.60 2.32 14.07
C ASP A 626 0.27 1.86 15.25
N GLU A 627 1.29 2.63 15.64
CA GLU A 627 1.86 2.51 17.00
C GLU A 627 1.19 3.56 17.90
N THR A 628 -0.08 3.31 18.25
CA THR A 628 -0.69 3.93 19.44
C THR A 628 -0.48 3.02 20.63
N GLY A 629 0.63 3.23 21.36
CA GLY A 629 0.82 2.53 22.62
C GLY A 629 2.23 2.57 23.20
N ARG A 630 2.55 3.66 23.91
CA ARG A 630 3.01 3.68 25.31
C ARG A 630 3.57 5.05 25.67
N GLU A 631 3.13 5.54 26.82
CA GLU A 631 3.57 6.77 27.47
C GLU A 631 5.07 6.72 27.82
N VAL A 632 5.85 7.67 27.29
CA VAL A 632 6.60 8.72 28.02
C VAL A 632 6.90 9.83 26.99
N PRO A 633 6.44 11.09 27.14
CA PRO A 633 6.86 12.16 26.24
C PRO A 633 8.27 12.63 26.64
N ASN A 634 9.29 11.96 26.11
CA ASN A 634 10.63 12.54 26.06
C ASN A 634 10.71 13.43 24.81
N LYS A 635 11.35 14.60 24.92
CA LYS A 635 11.50 15.62 23.86
C LYS A 635 12.09 15.06 22.54
N TYR A 636 12.76 13.90 22.59
CA TYR A 636 13.41 13.25 21.45
C TYR A 636 12.93 11.81 21.19
N GLN A 637 11.69 11.48 21.55
CA GLN A 637 11.15 10.12 21.41
C GLN A 637 11.24 9.58 19.98
N ASP A 638 10.85 10.36 18.97
CA ASP A 638 10.92 9.94 17.56
C ASP A 638 12.36 9.67 17.12
N ALA A 639 13.30 10.52 17.54
CA ALA A 639 14.72 10.33 17.26
C ALA A 639 15.26 9.07 17.96
N TYR A 640 14.83 8.78 19.19
CA TYR A 640 15.21 7.58 19.92
C TYR A 640 14.78 6.31 19.18
N LEU A 641 13.53 6.27 18.70
CA LEU A 641 12.97 5.11 18.01
C LEU A 641 13.76 4.74 16.76
N VAL A 642 14.24 5.73 16.01
CA VAL A 642 15.05 5.50 14.79
C VAL A 642 16.51 5.20 15.15
N LEU A 643 17.15 6.09 15.91
CA LEU A 643 18.60 6.05 16.13
C LEU A 643 19.05 4.84 16.96
N ARG A 644 18.25 4.37 17.93
CA ARG A 644 18.61 3.22 18.77
C ARG A 644 18.83 1.94 17.97
N ASP A 645 18.17 1.81 16.83
CA ASP A 645 18.22 0.60 16.00
C ASP A 645 19.39 0.63 15.00
N LEU A 646 20.05 1.78 14.84
CA LEU A 646 21.19 2.04 13.94
C LEU A 646 22.55 1.78 14.63
N MET A 647 22.75 0.56 15.12
CA MET A 647 23.89 0.17 15.97
C MET A 647 25.28 0.28 15.33
N LYS A 648 25.37 0.45 14.00
CA LYS A 648 26.62 0.60 13.24
C LYS A 648 26.91 2.04 12.82
N LEU A 649 26.03 3.00 13.15
CA LEU A 649 26.17 4.39 12.74
C LEU A 649 27.43 5.01 13.37
N LYS A 650 28.32 5.50 12.50
CA LYS A 650 29.59 6.16 12.85
C LYS A 650 29.60 7.64 12.52
N GLN A 651 28.82 8.08 11.53
CA GLN A 651 28.72 9.48 11.12
C GLN A 651 27.26 9.87 10.97
N LEU A 652 26.87 10.96 11.65
CA LEU A 652 25.55 11.57 11.55
C LEU A 652 25.73 13.08 11.31
N ASP A 653 25.06 13.61 10.28
CA ASP A 653 24.97 15.06 10.05
C ASP A 653 23.50 15.48 10.08
N ILE A 654 23.18 16.42 10.96
CA ILE A 654 21.85 16.97 11.21
C ILE A 654 21.88 18.51 11.14
N ARG A 655 22.99 19.12 10.72
CA ARG A 655 23.16 20.58 10.67
C ARG A 655 22.10 21.24 9.80
N GLY A 656 21.75 22.49 10.11
CA GLY A 656 20.81 23.25 9.28
C GLY A 656 19.36 22.77 9.33
N ASN A 657 19.00 21.92 10.30
CA ASN A 657 17.62 21.64 10.66
C ASN A 657 17.11 22.64 11.71
N ASP A 658 15.79 22.80 11.82
CA ASP A 658 15.10 23.69 12.77
C ASP A 658 15.14 23.19 14.23
N LEU A 659 16.25 22.58 14.65
CA LEU A 659 16.52 22.10 16.01
C LEU A 659 16.90 23.24 16.98
N ILE A 660 16.39 24.46 16.74
CA ILE A 660 16.83 25.76 17.28
C ILE A 660 16.85 25.80 18.82
N PHE A 661 16.12 24.90 19.50
CA PHE A 661 16.05 24.83 20.97
C PHE A 661 16.76 23.60 21.58
N ALA A 662 17.59 22.91 20.81
CA ALA A 662 18.05 21.57 21.17
C ALA A 662 19.55 21.32 20.93
N GLY A 663 20.32 22.23 20.30
CA GLY A 663 21.69 21.96 19.80
C GLY A 663 22.59 21.08 20.68
N GLU A 664 22.98 21.52 21.88
CA GLU A 664 23.84 20.73 22.76
C GLU A 664 23.11 19.57 23.46
N GLU A 665 21.86 19.79 23.89
CA GLU A 665 21.05 18.77 24.58
C GLU A 665 20.77 17.57 23.68
N PHE A 666 20.40 17.83 22.42
CA PHE A 666 20.18 16.83 21.38
C PHE A 666 21.47 16.14 21.00
N SER A 667 22.57 16.89 20.85
CA SER A 667 23.89 16.28 20.61
C SER A 667 24.27 15.31 21.73
N SER A 668 24.02 15.68 22.99
CA SER A 668 24.24 14.81 24.15
C SER A 668 23.34 13.57 24.11
N PHE A 669 22.04 13.75 23.80
CA PHE A 669 21.09 12.67 23.61
C PHE A 669 21.52 11.69 22.50
N VAL A 670 21.92 12.21 21.33
CA VAL A 670 22.39 11.39 20.20
C VAL A 670 23.61 10.56 20.60
N ARG A 671 24.57 11.17 21.31
CA ARG A 671 25.76 10.45 21.82
C ARG A 671 25.40 9.33 22.80
N HIS A 672 24.36 9.54 23.62
CA HIS A 672 23.88 8.51 24.54
C HIS A 672 23.20 7.34 23.79
N VAL A 673 22.38 7.65 22.78
CA VAL A 673 21.61 6.64 22.03
C VAL A 673 22.47 5.88 21.03
N VAL A 674 23.48 6.52 20.45
CA VAL A 674 24.38 5.95 19.43
C VAL A 674 25.83 6.00 19.95
N PRO A 675 26.21 5.11 20.89
CA PRO A 675 27.52 5.19 21.56
C PRO A 675 28.71 4.93 20.64
N LYS A 676 28.49 4.34 19.45
CA LYS A 676 29.54 4.10 18.44
C LYS A 676 29.72 5.26 17.45
N LEU A 677 28.99 6.36 17.64
CA LEU A 677 29.08 7.52 16.78
C LEU A 677 30.45 8.20 16.93
N VAL A 678 31.18 8.31 15.82
CA VAL A 678 32.52 8.90 15.75
C VAL A 678 32.45 10.35 15.31
N TRP A 679 31.52 10.69 14.42
CA TRP A 679 31.36 12.01 13.83
C TRP A 679 29.91 12.47 13.98
N LEU A 680 29.71 13.62 14.62
CA LEU A 680 28.42 14.32 14.67
C LEU A 680 28.64 15.72 14.08
N ASP A 681 27.88 16.06 13.04
CA ASP A 681 27.92 17.39 12.41
C ASP A 681 29.32 17.81 11.93
N GLY A 682 30.12 16.82 11.51
CA GLY A 682 31.50 17.00 11.07
C GLY A 682 32.54 17.09 12.21
N HIS A 683 32.11 17.07 13.47
CA HIS A 683 33.00 17.11 14.62
C HIS A 683 33.31 15.69 15.13
N LYS A 684 34.60 15.42 15.35
CA LYS A 684 35.05 14.13 15.90
C LYS A 684 34.69 14.04 17.37
N HIS A 685 34.04 12.94 17.75
CA HIS A 685 33.82 12.58 19.14
C HIS A 685 35.18 12.35 19.82
N THR A 686 35.48 13.14 20.85
CA THR A 686 36.58 12.85 21.78
C THR A 686 35.97 12.16 22.98
N SER A 687 36.46 10.97 23.29
CA SER A 687 36.01 10.15 24.44
C SER A 687 36.29 10.83 25.77
#